data_AF-A0AA46TG84-F1
#
_entry.id   AF-A0AA46TG84-F1
#
_cell.length_a   1.000
_cell.length_b   1.000
_cell.length_c   1.000
_cell.angle_alpha   90.00
_cell.angle_beta   90.00
_cell.angle_gamma   90.00
#
_symmetry.space_group_name_H-M   'P 1'
#
loop_
_entity.id
_entity.type
_entity.pdbx_description
1 polymer ?
#
loop_
_entity_poly.entity_id
_entity_poly.type
_entity_poly.pdbx_seq_one_letter_code
_entity_poly.pdbx_strand_id
1 'polypeptide(L)'
;MGRIRIGVATMALLAGGGVVAAGTTPGAADPPSGDAARKAACGVLTTTPRYAGDVPSPQESLGFELGSHQTTVRQLYKYMNVIDRSSDKVVSGTAGRTATGTPLKYALLSTKGNVKPARLRKIASDAAKLRDPSLPRGQAKAIQKRMPAILWLTGNVHGDEAAAGDAGLQIMYELADRTDCVAKRITDNALVGFIPSQNPDGRTADTRENSYAFDMNRDWFSQTQPETNAKLDLLRKYPPQLFIDEHGMGGDGYFFPPNTDPTYHETSSQSVGWINNLYGAANAASFTAEGLDFETYESGYDLFFQGYGDSVPTTQFGAAGMTFEVGQDAAYPDQTYKHYLSGISSLYAGATHRKSIVTDWHKGYVQAERQGRQCRLEPNEVYNPGNTVQQPVPSMRVCGYFLSSGTVAKKRDLAVVVQRLQDAGVKVYRLTKPVHVSDFTEYGRTPDDATMQRGTYWIPMDQAEKHWVQAMLNENTYVPFPYFYDVSGWSMALLSNLEGGYTGTKVQQSALAPLPRQKVGPMPLPQKLPEVGVLSRDSSPFRPSQSAGWLRWRLDRDWEVPNVDVRPSQVSESTLSGLDTLIVPDTDAERMADLIGAEGADALRTWVDQGGHLIGWQGGTELAAQLGLSTAVLTEPTGQAPGTLFRTNVSGNSPLTKGVGSDDWVMYDSDPLMAAGDPADVVAAYPAADSDDWYVSGYQEGAEELGETAFEVSEPVGSGDVTVFASDPNFRAFSDGTARLLYNAILTSRGTQARQADLAPRAESNARAADVERARGAASRLDRVYDPAVAVRVADADVAAATDVLRGHGADVRVARSGDTATVYVPAGRRASADPAGWVRDLPAALEDAGVEPLSIDTP
;
A
#
# COMPACT_ATOMS: atom_id res chain seq x y z
N MET A 1 -11.54 -47.65 -5.01
CA MET A 1 -12.98 -47.73 -4.65
C MET A 1 -13.17 -46.89 -3.41
N GLY A 2 -14.19 -46.02 -3.40
CA GLY A 2 -14.45 -45.01 -2.36
C GLY A 2 -14.77 -43.65 -3.00
N ARG A 3 -15.98 -43.52 -3.56
CA ARG A 3 -16.50 -42.31 -4.21
C ARG A 3 -17.10 -41.38 -3.15
N ILE A 4 -16.75 -40.11 -3.15
CA ILE A 4 -17.53 -39.06 -2.47
C ILE A 4 -18.77 -38.78 -3.35
N ARG A 5 -19.96 -38.91 -2.75
CA ARG A 5 -21.24 -38.52 -3.33
C ARG A 5 -21.60 -37.15 -2.77
N ILE A 6 -21.82 -36.16 -3.64
CA ILE A 6 -22.55 -34.93 -3.32
C ILE A 6 -24.02 -35.19 -3.66
N GLY A 7 -24.90 -34.93 -2.70
CA GLY A 7 -26.34 -35.01 -2.87
C GLY A 7 -26.84 -33.80 -3.66
N VAL A 8 -27.42 -34.04 -4.83
CA VAL A 8 -28.20 -33.05 -5.57
C VAL A 8 -29.64 -33.12 -5.06
N ALA A 9 -30.14 -32.03 -4.49
CA ALA A 9 -31.55 -31.87 -4.19
C ALA A 9 -32.30 -31.49 -5.47
N THR A 10 -33.18 -32.37 -5.92
CA THR A 10 -34.04 -32.17 -7.11
C THR A 10 -35.22 -31.28 -6.73
N MET A 11 -35.26 -30.03 -7.20
CA MET A 11 -36.49 -29.23 -7.22
C MET A 11 -37.34 -29.63 -8.43
N ALA A 12 -38.57 -30.06 -8.18
CA ALA A 12 -39.56 -30.34 -9.22
C ALA A 12 -40.21 -29.03 -9.68
N LEU A 13 -39.99 -28.66 -10.95
CA LEU A 13 -40.72 -27.57 -11.61
C LEU A 13 -42.03 -28.10 -12.22
N LEU A 14 -43.14 -27.53 -11.76
CA LEU A 14 -44.46 -27.67 -12.36
C LEU A 14 -44.52 -26.87 -13.67
N ALA A 15 -44.93 -27.55 -14.75
CA ALA A 15 -45.15 -26.96 -16.05
C ALA A 15 -46.44 -26.12 -16.08
N GLY A 16 -46.32 -24.85 -16.46
CA GLY A 16 -47.42 -23.99 -16.89
C GLY A 16 -47.08 -23.42 -18.27
N GLY A 17 -47.82 -23.84 -19.29
CA GLY A 17 -47.58 -23.45 -20.68
C GLY A 17 -48.05 -22.03 -21.01
N GLY A 18 -47.28 -21.35 -21.85
CA GLY A 18 -47.64 -20.10 -22.51
C GLY A 18 -46.88 -19.97 -23.82
N VAL A 19 -47.61 -20.06 -24.93
CA VAL A 19 -47.11 -19.95 -26.32
C VAL A 19 -47.06 -18.48 -26.73
N VAL A 20 -45.93 -17.98 -27.24
CA VAL A 20 -45.92 -16.88 -28.23
C VAL A 20 -44.79 -17.04 -29.25
N ALA A 21 -45.25 -17.16 -30.50
CA ALA A 21 -44.73 -16.83 -31.85
C ALA A 21 -43.23 -16.62 -32.17
N ALA A 22 -42.90 -17.13 -33.36
CA ALA A 22 -41.61 -17.22 -34.03
C ALA A 22 -41.13 -15.94 -34.76
N GLY A 23 -39.81 -15.85 -34.94
CA GLY A 23 -39.13 -14.95 -35.87
C GLY A 23 -37.77 -15.52 -36.35
N THR A 24 -37.81 -16.19 -37.51
CA THR A 24 -36.76 -16.55 -38.50
C THR A 24 -35.27 -16.56 -38.12
N THR A 25 -34.65 -17.75 -38.19
CA THR A 25 -33.20 -18.01 -38.26
C THR A 25 -32.71 -18.10 -39.72
N PRO A 26 -31.43 -17.74 -40.01
CA PRO A 26 -30.73 -18.23 -41.18
C PRO A 26 -29.75 -19.37 -40.83
N GLY A 27 -29.95 -20.53 -41.48
CA GLY A 27 -28.91 -21.45 -41.96
C GLY A 27 -28.02 -22.18 -40.95
N ALA A 28 -28.47 -23.34 -40.47
CA ALA A 28 -27.58 -24.34 -39.86
C ALA A 28 -26.74 -25.04 -40.95
N ALA A 29 -25.42 -25.03 -40.80
CA ALA A 29 -24.52 -25.94 -41.53
C ALA A 29 -24.60 -27.34 -40.89
N ASP A 30 -24.55 -28.38 -41.73
CA ASP A 30 -24.56 -29.77 -41.28
C ASP A 30 -23.43 -30.06 -40.26
N PRO A 31 -23.68 -30.90 -39.24
CA PRO A 31 -22.67 -31.26 -38.26
C PRO A 31 -21.59 -32.13 -38.93
N PRO A 32 -20.29 -31.83 -38.74
CA PRO A 32 -19.24 -32.69 -39.27
C PRO A 32 -19.31 -34.06 -38.59
N SER A 33 -19.29 -35.09 -39.43
CA SER A 33 -19.29 -36.50 -39.08
C SER A 33 -18.24 -36.86 -38.02
N GLY A 34 -18.71 -37.36 -36.86
CA GLY A 34 -18.32 -38.61 -36.20
C GLY A 34 -16.87 -38.93 -35.80
N ASP A 35 -15.84 -38.30 -36.37
CA ASP A 35 -14.44 -38.73 -36.21
C ASP A 35 -13.51 -37.66 -35.58
N ALA A 36 -14.08 -36.50 -35.20
CA ALA A 36 -13.39 -35.46 -34.42
C ALA A 36 -13.64 -35.55 -32.90
N ALA A 37 -14.50 -36.47 -32.46
CA ALA A 37 -14.79 -36.71 -31.05
C ALA A 37 -13.83 -37.75 -30.46
N ARG A 38 -12.68 -37.28 -29.94
CA ARG A 38 -11.86 -37.83 -28.82
C ARG A 38 -10.33 -37.64 -29.01
N LYS A 39 -9.88 -36.40 -29.20
CA LYS A 39 -8.76 -35.92 -28.38
C LYS A 39 -9.40 -35.14 -27.25
N ALA A 40 -9.36 -35.64 -26.02
CA ALA A 40 -9.86 -34.87 -24.88
C ALA A 40 -9.14 -33.50 -24.89
N ALA A 41 -9.90 -32.42 -25.05
CA ALA A 41 -9.35 -31.07 -25.08
C ALA A 41 -8.67 -30.81 -23.73
N CYS A 42 -7.37 -30.55 -23.77
CA CYS A 42 -6.61 -30.21 -22.57
C CYS A 42 -7.07 -28.84 -22.08
N GLY A 43 -7.66 -28.79 -20.89
CA GLY A 43 -8.15 -27.57 -20.25
C GLY A 43 -8.28 -27.76 -18.74
N VAL A 44 -8.27 -26.67 -17.98
CA VAL A 44 -8.28 -26.67 -16.51
C VAL A 44 -9.49 -27.46 -15.97
N LEU A 45 -10.70 -27.15 -16.46
CA LEU A 45 -11.94 -27.78 -16.02
C LEU A 45 -12.25 -29.12 -16.73
N THR A 46 -11.72 -29.33 -17.93
CA THR A 46 -12.05 -30.51 -18.76
C THR A 46 -11.11 -31.70 -18.52
N THR A 47 -9.96 -31.47 -17.87
CA THR A 47 -8.94 -32.51 -17.65
C THR A 47 -9.09 -33.13 -16.28
N THR A 48 -9.44 -34.41 -16.21
CA THR A 48 -9.38 -35.16 -14.96
C THR A 48 -7.93 -35.26 -14.46
N PRO A 49 -7.61 -34.78 -13.23
CA PRO A 49 -6.26 -34.85 -12.67
C PRO A 49 -5.72 -36.28 -12.61
N ARG A 50 -4.42 -36.46 -12.87
CA ARG A 50 -3.72 -37.74 -12.72
C ARG A 50 -2.46 -37.58 -11.90
N TYR A 51 -2.44 -38.17 -10.72
CA TYR A 51 -1.37 -38.12 -9.74
C TYR A 51 -0.37 -39.27 -9.94
N ALA A 52 0.92 -39.00 -9.73
CA ALA A 52 1.95 -40.02 -9.70
C ALA A 52 1.92 -40.80 -8.37
N GLY A 53 1.51 -40.13 -7.28
CA GLY A 53 1.50 -40.69 -5.92
C GLY A 53 2.87 -40.66 -5.25
N ASP A 54 3.79 -39.83 -5.74
CA ASP A 54 5.14 -39.69 -5.19
C ASP A 54 5.18 -38.65 -4.05
N VAL A 55 4.29 -37.65 -4.11
CA VAL A 55 4.16 -36.60 -3.09
C VAL A 55 3.04 -36.98 -2.11
N PRO A 56 3.31 -37.09 -0.80
CA PRO A 56 2.26 -37.33 0.20
C PRO A 56 1.18 -36.25 0.18
N SER A 57 -0.08 -36.64 0.32
CA SER A 57 -1.21 -35.71 0.31
C SER A 57 -1.23 -34.82 1.56
N PRO A 58 -2.03 -33.72 1.55
CA PRO A 58 -2.25 -32.93 2.76
C PRO A 58 -2.81 -33.78 3.89
N GLN A 59 -3.79 -34.65 3.61
CA GLN A 59 -4.37 -35.55 4.60
C GLN A 59 -3.32 -36.48 5.24
N GLU A 60 -2.36 -37.01 4.47
CA GLU A 60 -1.29 -37.87 4.98
C GLU A 60 -0.26 -37.10 5.82
N SER A 61 -0.02 -35.83 5.49
CA SER A 61 1.06 -35.03 6.09
C SER A 61 0.62 -34.12 7.24
N LEU A 62 -0.60 -33.60 7.15
CA LEU A 62 -1.21 -32.62 8.05
C LEU A 62 -2.36 -33.22 8.86
N GLY A 63 -3.00 -34.29 8.36
CA GLY A 63 -4.17 -34.92 9.00
C GLY A 63 -5.51 -34.35 8.55
N PHE A 64 -5.52 -33.43 7.59
CA PHE A 64 -6.70 -32.79 7.01
C PHE A 64 -6.41 -32.35 5.56
N GLU A 65 -7.44 -32.11 4.77
CA GLU A 65 -7.33 -31.58 3.41
C GLU A 65 -7.16 -30.06 3.42
N LEU A 66 -6.34 -29.49 2.52
CA LEU A 66 -6.23 -28.03 2.41
C LEU A 66 -7.58 -27.42 2.03
N GLY A 67 -7.90 -26.28 2.62
CA GLY A 67 -9.21 -25.63 2.48
C GLY A 67 -10.29 -26.13 3.43
N SER A 68 -10.08 -27.22 4.20
CA SER A 68 -11.07 -27.61 5.22
C SER A 68 -11.08 -26.67 6.44
N HIS A 69 -9.93 -26.06 6.74
CA HIS A 69 -9.75 -25.01 7.72
C HIS A 69 -8.39 -24.33 7.49
N GLN A 70 -8.20 -23.17 8.12
CA GLN A 70 -6.95 -22.41 8.06
C GLN A 70 -5.74 -23.20 8.54
N THR A 71 -4.66 -23.20 7.75
CA THR A 71 -3.37 -23.69 8.21
C THR A 71 -2.65 -22.64 9.06
N THR A 72 -2.01 -23.07 10.14
CA THR A 72 -0.99 -22.26 10.83
C THR A 72 0.25 -22.10 9.94
N VAL A 73 1.05 -21.04 10.14
CA VAL A 73 2.35 -20.86 9.46
C VAL A 73 3.24 -22.11 9.58
N ARG A 74 3.20 -22.76 10.75
CA ARG A 74 3.96 -24.01 10.99
C ARG A 74 3.49 -25.15 10.09
N GLN A 75 2.18 -25.33 9.93
CA GLN A 75 1.60 -26.38 9.06
C GLN A 75 1.87 -26.07 7.59
N LEU A 76 1.66 -24.82 7.17
CA LEU A 76 1.97 -24.31 5.83
C LEU A 76 3.42 -24.64 5.43
N TYR A 77 4.38 -24.28 6.29
CA TYR A 77 5.79 -24.53 6.03
C TYR A 77 6.19 -26.00 6.19
N LYS A 78 5.54 -26.74 7.10
CA LYS A 78 5.74 -28.19 7.23
C LYS A 78 5.39 -28.88 5.92
N TYR A 79 4.24 -28.58 5.34
CA TYR A 79 3.79 -29.25 4.13
C TYR A 79 4.57 -28.82 2.88
N MET A 80 4.89 -27.52 2.76
CA MET A 80 5.79 -27.05 1.71
C MET A 80 7.13 -27.80 1.71
N ASN A 81 7.70 -28.08 2.89
CA ASN A 81 8.93 -28.88 3.01
C ASN A 81 8.72 -30.36 2.65
N VAL A 82 7.53 -30.92 2.85
CA VAL A 82 7.20 -32.28 2.39
C VAL A 82 7.17 -32.32 0.86
N ILE A 83 6.48 -31.37 0.22
CA ILE A 83 6.41 -31.26 -1.24
C ILE A 83 7.83 -31.16 -1.85
N ASP A 84 8.66 -30.26 -1.32
CA ASP A 84 10.05 -30.06 -1.75
C ASP A 84 10.90 -31.33 -1.65
N ARG A 85 10.74 -32.11 -0.56
CA ARG A 85 11.52 -33.34 -0.35
C ARG A 85 11.05 -34.51 -1.20
N SER A 86 9.77 -34.56 -1.55
CA SER A 86 9.17 -35.67 -2.28
C SER A 86 9.10 -35.46 -3.78
N SER A 87 9.14 -34.22 -4.26
CA SER A 87 9.03 -33.91 -5.69
C SER A 87 10.37 -33.48 -6.30
N ASP A 88 10.72 -34.04 -7.46
CA ASP A 88 11.88 -33.58 -8.22
C ASP A 88 11.60 -32.31 -9.06
N LYS A 89 10.39 -31.75 -8.95
CA LYS A 89 9.90 -30.56 -9.66
C LYS A 89 9.91 -29.29 -8.79
N VAL A 90 10.18 -29.40 -7.49
CA VAL A 90 10.08 -28.30 -6.53
C VAL A 90 11.41 -28.06 -5.84
N VAL A 91 11.70 -26.79 -5.54
CA VAL A 91 12.74 -26.40 -4.60
C VAL A 91 12.23 -25.28 -3.71
N SER A 92 12.34 -25.44 -2.39
CA SER A 92 11.96 -24.41 -1.42
C SER A 92 13.16 -23.61 -0.91
N GLY A 93 12.91 -22.40 -0.40
CA GLY A 93 13.93 -21.51 0.13
C GLY A 93 13.38 -20.51 1.15
N THR A 94 14.29 -19.69 1.69
CA THR A 94 13.96 -18.54 2.55
C THR A 94 14.43 -17.28 1.83
N ALA A 95 13.52 -16.34 1.61
CA ALA A 95 13.79 -15.06 0.95
C ALA A 95 14.47 -14.07 1.90
N GLY A 96 14.01 -14.08 3.16
CA GLY A 96 14.51 -13.22 4.23
C GLY A 96 13.88 -13.59 5.56
N ARG A 97 13.82 -12.65 6.49
CA ARG A 97 13.15 -12.79 7.78
C ARG A 97 12.24 -11.60 8.03
N THR A 98 11.13 -11.84 8.71
CA THR A 98 10.21 -10.81 9.18
C THR A 98 10.83 -9.92 10.24
N ALA A 99 10.13 -8.86 10.62
CA ALA A 99 10.49 -7.99 11.74
C ALA A 99 10.76 -8.74 13.05
N THR A 100 10.00 -9.80 13.36
CA THR A 100 10.24 -10.66 14.55
C THR A 100 11.25 -11.78 14.32
N GLY A 101 11.76 -11.93 13.09
CA GLY A 101 12.74 -12.93 12.71
C GLY A 101 12.16 -14.22 12.13
N THR A 102 10.84 -14.32 11.91
CA THR A 102 10.20 -15.47 11.25
C THR A 102 10.73 -15.64 9.82
N PRO A 103 11.12 -16.84 9.38
CA PRO A 103 11.59 -17.05 8.01
C PRO A 103 10.49 -16.78 6.98
N LEU A 104 10.73 -15.85 6.04
CA LEU A 104 9.85 -15.66 4.89
C LEU A 104 10.15 -16.73 3.84
N LYS A 105 9.27 -17.72 3.70
CA LYS A 105 9.47 -18.89 2.83
C LYS A 105 8.94 -18.67 1.41
N TYR A 106 9.61 -19.28 0.44
CA TYR A 106 9.15 -19.36 -0.95
C TYR A 106 9.42 -20.75 -1.53
N ALA A 107 8.76 -21.08 -2.63
CA ALA A 107 9.08 -22.25 -3.45
C ALA A 107 9.15 -21.89 -4.94
N LEU A 108 9.95 -22.65 -5.68
CA LEU A 108 10.02 -22.60 -7.14
C LEU A 108 9.68 -23.97 -7.71
N LEU A 109 8.75 -23.99 -8.66
CA LEU A 109 8.23 -25.21 -9.28
C LEU A 109 8.41 -25.15 -10.80
N SER A 110 8.99 -26.19 -11.38
CA SER A 110 9.13 -26.35 -12.84
C SER A 110 9.50 -27.80 -13.17
N THR A 111 9.91 -28.10 -14.40
CA THR A 111 10.55 -29.40 -14.69
C THR A 111 11.76 -29.66 -13.80
N LYS A 112 12.05 -30.94 -13.52
CA LYS A 112 13.29 -31.41 -12.87
C LYS A 112 14.56 -30.76 -13.43
N GLY A 113 14.60 -30.52 -14.73
CA GLY A 113 15.74 -29.84 -15.37
C GLY A 113 15.87 -28.38 -14.96
N ASN A 114 14.74 -27.67 -14.85
CA ASN A 114 14.70 -26.23 -14.58
C ASN A 114 15.00 -25.87 -13.12
N VAL A 115 14.55 -26.68 -12.15
CA VAL A 115 14.77 -26.41 -10.72
C VAL A 115 16.19 -26.73 -10.23
N LYS A 116 17.04 -27.34 -11.08
CA LYS A 116 18.46 -27.52 -10.73
C LYS A 116 19.14 -26.17 -10.48
N PRO A 117 20.02 -26.05 -9.46
CA PRO A 117 20.65 -24.76 -9.11
C PRO A 117 21.36 -24.06 -10.27
N ALA A 118 22.07 -24.80 -11.13
CA ALA A 118 22.74 -24.24 -12.30
C ALA A 118 21.75 -23.70 -13.34
N ARG A 119 20.61 -24.36 -13.51
CA ARG A 119 19.58 -23.95 -14.46
C ARG A 119 18.76 -22.77 -13.92
N LEU A 120 18.45 -22.73 -12.63
CA LEU A 120 17.85 -21.56 -11.98
C LEU A 120 18.73 -20.31 -12.12
N ARG A 121 20.05 -20.42 -11.85
CA ARG A 121 21.00 -19.32 -12.10
C ARG A 121 20.99 -18.88 -13.57
N LYS A 122 20.84 -19.83 -14.49
CA LYS A 122 20.75 -19.52 -15.93
C LYS A 122 19.44 -18.81 -16.30
N ILE A 123 18.31 -19.20 -15.69
CA ILE A 123 17.01 -18.55 -15.88
C ILE A 123 17.07 -17.11 -15.35
N ALA A 124 17.58 -16.90 -14.12
CA ALA A 124 17.79 -15.58 -13.54
C ALA A 124 18.67 -14.69 -14.44
N SER A 125 19.80 -15.23 -14.93
CA SER A 125 20.68 -14.50 -15.86
C SER A 125 20.03 -14.21 -17.22
N ASP A 126 19.23 -15.13 -17.74
CA ASP A 126 18.48 -14.94 -19.00
C ASP A 126 17.39 -13.87 -18.84
N ALA A 127 16.68 -13.87 -17.72
CA ALA A 127 15.68 -12.87 -17.40
C ALA A 127 16.32 -11.47 -17.27
N ALA A 128 17.41 -11.34 -16.52
CA ALA A 128 18.16 -10.08 -16.41
C ALA A 128 18.63 -9.55 -17.78
N LYS A 129 19.08 -10.43 -18.68
CA LYS A 129 19.46 -10.04 -20.05
C LYS A 129 18.28 -9.58 -20.89
N LEU A 130 17.09 -10.16 -20.74
CA LEU A 130 15.91 -9.71 -21.48
C LEU A 130 15.36 -8.37 -20.98
N ARG A 131 15.72 -7.95 -19.76
CA ARG A 131 15.42 -6.59 -19.26
C ARG A 131 16.39 -5.54 -19.81
N ASP A 132 17.53 -5.94 -20.37
CA ASP A 132 18.49 -5.04 -21.00
C ASP A 132 18.08 -4.73 -22.46
N PRO A 133 17.66 -3.50 -22.77
CA PRO A 133 17.24 -3.12 -24.13
C PRO A 133 18.40 -3.12 -25.14
N SER A 134 19.65 -3.10 -24.68
CA SER A 134 20.84 -3.16 -25.53
C SER A 134 21.18 -4.58 -26.02
N LEU A 135 20.47 -5.61 -25.52
CA LEU A 135 20.71 -7.00 -25.88
C LEU A 135 20.56 -7.23 -27.40
N PRO A 136 21.57 -7.79 -28.09
CA PRO A 136 21.47 -8.03 -29.53
C PRO A 136 20.29 -8.94 -29.88
N ARG A 137 19.52 -8.55 -30.91
CA ARG A 137 18.28 -9.25 -31.34
C ARG A 137 18.44 -10.77 -31.49
N GLY A 138 19.57 -11.24 -32.02
CA GLY A 138 19.85 -12.68 -32.15
C GLY A 138 19.97 -13.40 -30.81
N GLN A 139 20.61 -12.76 -29.83
CA GLN A 139 20.74 -13.28 -28.46
C GLN A 139 19.39 -13.25 -27.75
N ALA A 140 18.64 -12.14 -27.87
CA ALA A 140 17.28 -12.02 -27.32
C ALA A 140 16.39 -13.17 -27.82
N LYS A 141 16.34 -13.41 -29.15
CA LYS A 141 15.59 -14.53 -29.75
C LYS A 141 16.06 -15.89 -29.23
N ALA A 142 17.36 -16.09 -29.02
CA ALA A 142 17.88 -17.35 -28.48
C ALA A 142 17.48 -17.58 -27.02
N ILE A 143 17.42 -16.52 -26.20
CA ILE A 143 16.91 -16.58 -24.82
C ILE A 143 15.40 -16.84 -24.82
N GLN A 144 14.66 -16.05 -25.59
CA GLN A 144 13.20 -16.14 -25.73
C GLN A 144 12.76 -17.53 -26.18
N LYS A 145 13.56 -18.32 -26.90
CA LYS A 145 13.23 -19.71 -27.26
C LYS A 145 13.32 -20.72 -26.12
N ARG A 146 14.16 -20.47 -25.09
CA ARG A 146 14.51 -21.46 -24.05
C ARG A 146 14.10 -21.09 -22.63
N MET A 147 13.79 -19.83 -22.35
CA MET A 147 13.49 -19.34 -21.00
C MET A 147 12.03 -19.65 -20.64
N PRO A 148 11.71 -20.37 -19.55
CA PRO A 148 10.31 -20.48 -19.13
C PRO A 148 9.75 -19.10 -18.76
N ALA A 149 8.43 -18.91 -18.84
CA ALA A 149 7.80 -17.73 -18.23
C ALA A 149 7.91 -17.83 -16.70
N ILE A 150 8.14 -16.72 -16.02
CA ILE A 150 8.23 -16.66 -14.56
C ILE A 150 6.87 -16.14 -14.05
N LEU A 151 6.13 -17.02 -13.37
CA LEU A 151 4.73 -16.78 -12.98
C LEU A 151 4.63 -16.92 -11.46
N TRP A 152 4.25 -15.87 -10.75
CA TRP A 152 4.15 -15.87 -9.29
C TRP A 152 2.71 -15.97 -8.81
N LEU A 153 2.47 -16.85 -7.84
CA LEU A 153 1.29 -16.87 -6.99
C LEU A 153 1.72 -16.53 -5.56
N THR A 154 1.17 -15.45 -5.03
CA THR A 154 1.47 -14.99 -3.68
C THR A 154 0.18 -14.66 -2.96
N GLY A 155 0.15 -14.85 -1.65
CA GLY A 155 -1.04 -14.55 -0.88
C GLY A 155 -0.73 -14.27 0.57
N ASN A 156 -1.76 -13.87 1.32
CA ASN A 156 -1.66 -13.62 2.75
C ASN A 156 -0.59 -12.54 3.06
N VAL A 157 -0.64 -11.44 2.29
CA VAL A 157 0.06 -10.19 2.60
C VAL A 157 -0.63 -9.47 3.76
N HIS A 158 -1.94 -9.59 3.84
CA HIS A 158 -2.67 -9.41 5.09
C HIS A 158 -2.76 -10.73 5.83
N GLY A 159 -2.45 -10.72 7.13
CA GLY A 159 -2.23 -11.95 7.89
C GLY A 159 -3.49 -12.76 8.20
N ASP A 160 -4.63 -12.10 8.37
CA ASP A 160 -5.97 -12.67 8.58
C ASP A 160 -6.59 -13.27 7.30
N GLU A 161 -6.09 -12.90 6.12
CA GLU A 161 -6.54 -13.43 4.81
C GLU A 161 -5.87 -14.78 4.46
N ALA A 162 -6.21 -15.83 5.20
CA ALA A 162 -5.42 -17.05 5.16
C ALA A 162 -5.67 -17.99 3.97
N ALA A 163 -6.85 -17.90 3.34
CA ALA A 163 -7.34 -18.82 2.29
C ALA A 163 -6.41 -18.86 1.07
N ALA A 164 -5.91 -17.71 0.64
CA ALA A 164 -4.95 -17.55 -0.44
C ALA A 164 -3.70 -18.43 -0.28
N GLY A 165 -3.10 -18.40 0.92
CA GLY A 165 -1.91 -19.20 1.23
C GLY A 165 -2.15 -20.70 1.13
N ASP A 166 -3.33 -21.16 1.54
CA ASP A 166 -3.72 -22.56 1.48
C ASP A 166 -4.04 -23.01 0.04
N ALA A 167 -4.68 -22.16 -0.75
CA ALA A 167 -4.93 -22.39 -2.18
C ALA A 167 -3.62 -22.50 -2.97
N GLY A 168 -2.68 -21.57 -2.77
CA GLY A 168 -1.36 -21.62 -3.39
C GLY A 168 -0.58 -22.89 -3.01
N LEU A 169 -0.68 -23.34 -1.76
CA LEU A 169 -0.07 -24.59 -1.31
C LEU A 169 -0.72 -25.83 -1.95
N GLN A 170 -2.04 -25.81 -2.15
CA GLN A 170 -2.76 -26.87 -2.88
C GLN A 170 -2.31 -26.94 -4.34
N ILE A 171 -2.24 -25.79 -5.05
CA ILE A 171 -1.72 -25.72 -6.42
C ILE A 171 -0.29 -26.26 -6.49
N MET A 172 0.56 -25.92 -5.51
CA MET A 172 1.95 -26.42 -5.46
C MET A 172 2.01 -27.95 -5.37
N TYR A 173 1.24 -28.55 -4.44
CA TYR A 173 1.14 -30.01 -4.31
C TYR A 173 0.67 -30.65 -5.62
N GLU A 174 -0.39 -30.11 -6.21
CA GLU A 174 -0.96 -30.65 -7.43
C GLU A 174 0.03 -30.61 -8.60
N LEU A 175 0.69 -29.49 -8.84
CA LEU A 175 1.66 -29.39 -9.93
C LEU A 175 2.93 -30.23 -9.67
N ALA A 176 3.28 -30.45 -8.40
CA ALA A 176 4.41 -31.30 -8.02
C ALA A 176 4.17 -32.77 -8.37
N ASP A 177 2.94 -33.27 -8.20
CA ASP A 177 2.62 -34.70 -8.34
C ASP A 177 1.84 -35.05 -9.62
N ARG A 178 1.02 -34.13 -10.16
CA ARG A 178 0.23 -34.38 -11.36
C ARG A 178 1.09 -34.65 -12.60
N THR A 179 0.57 -35.51 -13.46
CA THR A 179 1.17 -36.01 -14.71
C THR A 179 0.29 -35.77 -15.94
N ASP A 180 -0.90 -35.20 -15.74
CA ASP A 180 -1.82 -34.86 -16.82
C ASP A 180 -1.38 -33.63 -17.63
N CYS A 181 -2.13 -33.35 -18.68
CA CYS A 181 -1.75 -32.37 -19.67
C CYS A 181 -1.72 -30.93 -19.14
N VAL A 182 -2.53 -30.59 -18.13
CA VAL A 182 -2.57 -29.23 -17.52
C VAL A 182 -1.30 -29.01 -16.72
N ALA A 183 -1.00 -29.92 -15.79
CA ALA A 183 0.23 -29.85 -14.99
C ALA A 183 1.49 -29.88 -15.87
N LYS A 184 1.50 -30.72 -16.91
CA LYS A 184 2.60 -30.75 -17.88
C LYS A 184 2.73 -29.45 -18.67
N ARG A 185 1.61 -28.87 -19.13
CA ARG A 185 1.62 -27.58 -19.85
C ARG A 185 2.27 -26.50 -19.00
N ILE A 186 1.90 -26.41 -17.73
CA ILE A 186 2.45 -25.44 -16.78
C ILE A 186 3.94 -25.72 -16.52
N THR A 187 4.29 -26.91 -16.05
CA THR A 187 5.68 -27.24 -15.67
C THR A 187 6.67 -27.18 -16.83
N ASP A 188 6.27 -27.52 -18.06
CA ASP A 188 7.15 -27.45 -19.24
C ASP A 188 7.44 -26.01 -19.69
N ASN A 189 6.53 -25.07 -19.42
CA ASN A 189 6.61 -23.71 -19.95
C ASN A 189 6.85 -22.65 -18.88
N ALA A 190 6.64 -22.94 -17.60
CA ALA A 190 6.75 -21.96 -16.52
C ALA A 190 7.79 -22.38 -15.46
N LEU A 191 8.40 -21.35 -14.85
CA LEU A 191 8.96 -21.39 -13.52
C LEU A 191 7.92 -20.71 -12.63
N VAL A 192 7.17 -21.51 -11.87
CA VAL A 192 6.14 -21.01 -10.98
C VAL A 192 6.79 -20.67 -9.63
N GLY A 193 6.63 -19.44 -9.18
CA GLY A 193 7.05 -19.00 -7.86
C GLY A 193 5.87 -18.95 -6.89
N PHE A 194 6.08 -19.41 -5.66
CA PHE A 194 5.09 -19.36 -4.60
C PHE A 194 5.63 -18.61 -3.40
N ILE A 195 4.87 -17.66 -2.88
CA ILE A 195 5.05 -17.08 -1.54
C ILE A 195 3.74 -17.34 -0.77
N PRO A 196 3.63 -18.48 -0.07
CA PRO A 196 2.35 -18.91 0.52
C PRO A 196 1.92 -18.06 1.72
N SER A 197 2.82 -17.27 2.29
CA SER A 197 2.48 -16.23 3.27
C SER A 197 3.50 -15.12 3.14
N GLN A 198 3.03 -13.95 2.70
CA GLN A 198 3.85 -12.74 2.60
C GLN A 198 4.03 -12.07 3.97
N ASN A 199 3.08 -12.25 4.88
CA ASN A 199 3.08 -11.74 6.25
C ASN A 199 2.87 -12.88 7.28
N PRO A 200 3.88 -13.74 7.52
CA PRO A 200 3.71 -14.87 8.44
C PRO A 200 3.63 -14.43 9.91
N ASP A 201 4.09 -13.22 10.23
CA ASP A 201 3.92 -12.63 11.56
C ASP A 201 2.44 -12.29 11.80
N GLY A 202 1.81 -11.53 10.89
CA GLY A 202 0.38 -11.24 10.92
C GLY A 202 -0.49 -12.50 10.86
N ARG A 203 -0.15 -13.49 10.03
CA ARG A 203 -0.87 -14.78 10.00
C ARG A 203 -0.81 -15.54 11.30
N THR A 204 0.30 -15.42 12.03
CA THR A 204 0.42 -16.07 13.35
C THR A 204 -0.43 -15.34 14.40
N ALA A 205 -0.57 -14.02 14.27
CA ALA A 205 -1.34 -13.17 15.17
C ALA A 205 -2.82 -13.04 14.79
N ASP A 206 -3.19 -13.50 13.59
CA ASP A 206 -4.51 -13.30 12.99
C ASP A 206 -4.88 -11.81 12.92
N THR A 207 -4.02 -11.07 12.21
CA THR A 207 -4.12 -9.62 12.01
C THR A 207 -3.77 -9.27 10.57
N ARG A 208 -4.48 -8.29 9.99
CA ARG A 208 -4.17 -7.72 8.68
C ARG A 208 -2.71 -7.30 8.59
N GLU A 209 -2.24 -6.50 9.55
CA GLU A 209 -0.91 -5.92 9.54
C GLU A 209 0.20 -6.89 10.00
N ASN A 210 1.46 -6.47 9.81
CA ASN A 210 2.62 -7.19 10.36
C ASN A 210 2.83 -6.89 11.86
N SER A 211 3.94 -7.36 12.43
CA SER A 211 4.29 -7.17 13.85
C SER A 211 4.63 -5.74 14.26
N TYR A 212 4.76 -4.81 13.31
CA TYR A 212 4.86 -3.37 13.54
C TYR A 212 3.57 -2.62 13.14
N ALA A 213 2.47 -3.33 12.93
CA ALA A 213 1.20 -2.77 12.44
C ALA A 213 1.30 -2.00 11.12
N PHE A 214 2.15 -2.48 10.21
CA PHE A 214 2.14 -2.02 8.82
C PHE A 214 1.16 -2.83 7.99
N ASP A 215 0.29 -2.15 7.25
CA ASP A 215 -0.34 -2.73 6.07
C ASP A 215 0.75 -3.01 5.03
N MET A 216 1.04 -4.31 4.87
CA MET A 216 2.11 -4.78 3.99
C MET A 216 1.79 -4.58 2.50
N ASN A 217 0.53 -4.29 2.15
CA ASN A 217 0.10 -3.91 0.81
C ASN A 217 0.05 -2.37 0.63
N ARG A 218 0.80 -1.61 1.45
CA ARG A 218 1.09 -0.19 1.24
C ARG A 218 2.59 0.16 1.25
N ASP A 219 3.46 -0.81 1.54
CA ASP A 219 4.90 -0.59 1.73
C ASP A 219 5.75 -0.86 0.47
N TRP A 220 5.16 -1.25 -0.67
CA TRP A 220 5.93 -1.84 -1.77
C TRP A 220 6.99 -0.93 -2.38
N PHE A 221 6.71 0.35 -2.66
CA PHE A 221 7.76 1.27 -3.16
C PHE A 221 8.68 1.78 -2.04
N SER A 222 8.13 2.00 -0.85
CA SER A 222 8.82 2.59 0.31
C SER A 222 9.82 1.63 0.95
N GLN A 223 9.57 0.32 0.88
CA GLN A 223 10.51 -0.72 1.33
C GLN A 223 11.00 -0.50 2.77
N THR A 224 10.10 -0.06 3.65
CA THR A 224 10.43 0.17 5.06
C THR A 224 10.51 -1.16 5.82
N GLN A 225 9.70 -2.16 5.40
CA GLN A 225 9.59 -3.43 6.09
C GLN A 225 10.56 -4.49 5.54
N PRO A 226 11.17 -5.33 6.39
CA PRO A 226 12.09 -6.38 5.96
C PRO A 226 11.42 -7.45 5.08
N GLU A 227 10.13 -7.70 5.26
CA GLU A 227 9.32 -8.60 4.43
C GLU A 227 9.25 -8.08 2.99
N THR A 228 8.89 -6.81 2.79
CA THR A 228 8.86 -6.17 1.46
C THR A 228 10.22 -6.22 0.79
N ASN A 229 11.29 -5.87 1.51
CA ASN A 229 12.66 -5.94 1.00
C ASN A 229 13.02 -7.36 0.53
N ALA A 230 12.72 -8.38 1.34
CA ALA A 230 12.99 -9.77 0.99
C ALA A 230 12.19 -10.26 -0.22
N LYS A 231 10.91 -9.85 -0.35
CA LYS A 231 10.07 -10.13 -1.51
C LYS A 231 10.65 -9.50 -2.77
N LEU A 232 10.96 -8.21 -2.75
CA LEU A 232 11.50 -7.52 -3.92
C LEU A 232 12.88 -8.03 -4.33
N ASP A 233 13.74 -8.42 -3.39
CA ASP A 233 15.01 -9.06 -3.73
C ASP A 233 14.83 -10.41 -4.44
N LEU A 234 13.82 -11.18 -4.02
CA LEU A 234 13.45 -12.43 -4.68
C LEU A 234 12.89 -12.16 -6.09
N LEU A 235 12.00 -11.17 -6.25
CA LEU A 235 11.45 -10.77 -7.55
C LEU A 235 12.54 -10.20 -8.47
N ARG A 236 13.49 -9.41 -7.97
CA ARG A 236 14.65 -8.96 -8.79
C ARG A 236 15.48 -10.12 -9.32
N LYS A 237 15.62 -11.19 -8.52
CA LYS A 237 16.34 -12.41 -8.93
C LYS A 237 15.55 -13.24 -9.94
N TYR A 238 14.23 -13.32 -9.80
CA TYR A 238 13.32 -14.03 -10.70
C TYR A 238 12.15 -13.12 -11.08
N PRO A 239 12.38 -12.16 -11.99
CA PRO A 239 11.41 -11.10 -12.28
C PRO A 239 10.13 -11.65 -12.89
N PRO A 240 8.96 -11.25 -12.35
CA PRO A 240 7.67 -11.76 -12.81
C PRO A 240 7.38 -11.33 -14.25
N GLN A 241 6.70 -12.21 -14.98
CA GLN A 241 5.85 -11.82 -16.11
C GLN A 241 4.37 -11.88 -15.72
N LEU A 242 4.03 -12.71 -14.74
CA LEU A 242 2.77 -12.71 -13.99
C LEU A 242 3.10 -12.60 -12.51
N PHE A 243 2.37 -11.76 -11.79
CA PHE A 243 2.39 -11.68 -10.34
C PHE A 243 0.94 -11.57 -9.85
N ILE A 244 0.49 -12.55 -9.07
CA ILE A 244 -0.84 -12.54 -8.46
C ILE A 244 -0.66 -12.31 -6.97
N ASP A 245 -1.29 -11.27 -6.46
CA ASP A 245 -1.47 -10.99 -5.04
C ASP A 245 -2.89 -11.38 -4.63
N GLU A 246 -3.02 -12.48 -3.89
CA GLU A 246 -4.31 -13.02 -3.44
C GLU A 246 -4.63 -12.52 -2.03
N HIS A 247 -5.81 -11.94 -1.92
CA HIS A 247 -6.35 -11.19 -0.79
C HIS A 247 -7.77 -11.63 -0.43
N GLY A 248 -8.27 -11.08 0.68
CA GLY A 248 -9.67 -11.14 1.06
C GLY A 248 -10.28 -9.76 1.27
N MET A 249 -11.59 -9.67 1.05
CA MET A 249 -12.40 -8.47 1.17
C MET A 249 -13.64 -8.74 2.05
N GLY A 250 -14.38 -7.69 2.42
CA GLY A 250 -15.70 -7.85 3.05
C GLY A 250 -16.72 -8.52 2.11
N GLY A 251 -17.83 -9.04 2.66
CA GLY A 251 -18.88 -9.68 1.88
C GLY A 251 -18.54 -11.12 1.44
N ASP A 252 -19.24 -11.63 0.43
CA ASP A 252 -19.13 -13.02 -0.08
C ASP A 252 -18.69 -13.13 -1.56
N GLY A 253 -18.46 -11.99 -2.20
CA GLY A 253 -18.06 -11.85 -3.60
C GLY A 253 -16.68 -12.41 -3.95
N TYR A 254 -16.26 -12.26 -5.20
CA TYR A 254 -14.88 -12.53 -5.62
C TYR A 254 -14.49 -11.59 -6.75
N PHE A 255 -13.38 -10.88 -6.60
CA PHE A 255 -12.86 -10.00 -7.63
C PHE A 255 -11.57 -10.55 -8.26
N PHE A 256 -11.47 -10.38 -9.57
CA PHE A 256 -10.20 -10.40 -10.29
C PHE A 256 -10.26 -9.36 -11.42
N PRO A 257 -9.11 -8.86 -11.91
CA PRO A 257 -9.11 -7.83 -12.94
C PRO A 257 -9.83 -8.27 -14.22
N PRO A 258 -10.49 -7.36 -14.94
CA PRO A 258 -10.09 -5.95 -15.09
C PRO A 258 -10.25 -5.06 -13.86
N ASN A 259 -9.21 -4.27 -13.55
CA ASN A 259 -9.24 -3.23 -12.51
C ASN A 259 -10.17 -2.08 -12.91
N THR A 260 -10.59 -1.29 -11.91
CA THR A 260 -11.20 0.00 -12.19
C THR A 260 -10.16 1.03 -12.63
N ASP A 261 -10.58 2.01 -13.41
CA ASP A 261 -9.83 3.25 -13.59
C ASP A 261 -9.85 4.04 -12.27
N PRO A 262 -8.74 4.68 -11.85
CA PRO A 262 -7.55 4.95 -12.64
C PRO A 262 -6.51 3.82 -12.71
N THR A 263 -5.84 3.73 -13.86
CA THR A 263 -4.52 3.11 -13.98
C THR A 263 -3.45 4.20 -14.11
N TYR A 264 -2.29 4.03 -13.45
CA TYR A 264 -1.20 5.00 -13.56
C TYR A 264 -0.71 5.15 -15.01
N HIS A 265 -0.49 6.39 -15.46
CA HIS A 265 -0.30 6.70 -16.89
C HIS A 265 0.98 6.11 -17.51
N GLU A 266 2.02 5.80 -16.72
CA GLU A 266 3.22 5.09 -17.20
C GLU A 266 3.14 3.57 -17.07
N THR A 267 2.01 3.04 -16.58
CA THR A 267 1.76 1.60 -16.60
C THR A 267 1.70 1.12 -18.05
N SER A 268 2.52 0.13 -18.37
CA SER A 268 2.64 -0.41 -19.72
C SER A 268 1.30 -0.97 -20.21
N SER A 269 0.79 -0.45 -21.33
CA SER A 269 -0.43 -0.97 -21.97
C SER A 269 -0.33 -2.44 -22.38
N GLN A 270 0.88 -2.97 -22.58
CA GLN A 270 1.10 -4.41 -22.76
C GLN A 270 0.75 -5.20 -21.49
N SER A 271 1.12 -4.69 -20.31
CA SER A 271 0.83 -5.33 -19.04
C SER A 271 -0.66 -5.29 -18.74
N VAL A 272 -1.31 -4.13 -18.88
CA VAL A 272 -2.78 -4.00 -18.74
C VAL A 272 -3.50 -4.88 -19.76
N GLY A 273 -2.98 -4.95 -20.99
CA GLY A 273 -3.48 -5.85 -22.01
C GLY A 273 -3.44 -7.33 -21.63
N TRP A 274 -2.40 -7.78 -20.92
CA TRP A 274 -2.35 -9.14 -20.37
C TRP A 274 -3.29 -9.34 -19.19
N ILE A 275 -3.36 -8.37 -18.28
CA ILE A 275 -4.27 -8.38 -17.13
C ILE A 275 -5.70 -8.59 -17.64
N ASN A 276 -6.19 -7.72 -18.52
CA ASN A 276 -7.59 -7.73 -18.95
C ASN A 276 -7.88 -8.86 -19.94
N ASN A 277 -7.07 -8.99 -21.00
CA ASN A 277 -7.44 -9.81 -22.16
C ASN A 277 -6.87 -11.23 -22.15
N LEU A 278 -5.93 -11.55 -21.27
CA LEU A 278 -5.35 -12.88 -21.15
C LEU A 278 -5.73 -13.55 -19.83
N TYR A 279 -5.40 -12.92 -18.71
CA TYR A 279 -5.57 -13.54 -17.39
C TYR A 279 -6.99 -13.34 -16.86
N GLY A 280 -7.51 -12.11 -16.85
CA GLY A 280 -8.89 -11.80 -16.49
C GLY A 280 -9.89 -12.58 -17.33
N ALA A 281 -9.73 -12.58 -18.66
CA ALA A 281 -10.56 -13.37 -19.57
C ALA A 281 -10.50 -14.90 -19.29
N ALA A 282 -9.35 -15.44 -18.88
CA ALA A 282 -9.22 -16.85 -18.53
C ALA A 282 -9.93 -17.19 -17.21
N ASN A 283 -9.84 -16.30 -16.22
CA ASN A 283 -10.53 -16.46 -14.94
C ASN A 283 -12.04 -16.34 -15.11
N ALA A 284 -12.52 -15.33 -15.84
CA ALA A 284 -13.94 -15.18 -16.19
C ALA A 284 -14.50 -16.45 -16.86
N ALA A 285 -13.80 -16.98 -17.86
CA ALA A 285 -14.22 -18.21 -18.52
C ALA A 285 -14.30 -19.41 -17.56
N SER A 286 -13.38 -19.51 -16.59
CA SER A 286 -13.38 -20.56 -15.58
C SER A 286 -14.50 -20.41 -14.55
N PHE A 287 -14.71 -19.21 -14.02
CA PHE A 287 -15.76 -18.93 -13.03
C PHE A 287 -17.15 -19.12 -13.65
N THR A 288 -17.39 -18.57 -14.85
CA THR A 288 -18.64 -18.79 -15.59
C THR A 288 -18.91 -20.28 -15.86
N ALA A 289 -17.89 -21.05 -16.21
CA ALA A 289 -18.07 -22.49 -16.49
C ALA A 289 -18.39 -23.31 -15.23
N GLU A 290 -17.93 -22.87 -14.06
CA GLU A 290 -18.25 -23.46 -12.75
C GLU A 290 -19.55 -22.90 -12.14
N GLY A 291 -20.14 -21.87 -12.75
CA GLY A 291 -21.33 -21.19 -12.22
C GLY A 291 -21.03 -20.37 -10.95
N LEU A 292 -19.81 -19.83 -10.84
CA LEU A 292 -19.38 -18.96 -9.76
C LEU A 292 -19.51 -17.49 -10.16
N ASP A 293 -20.09 -16.69 -9.28
CA ASP A 293 -20.15 -15.25 -9.45
C ASP A 293 -18.79 -14.60 -9.20
N PHE A 294 -18.54 -13.50 -9.92
CA PHE A 294 -17.34 -12.70 -9.80
C PHE A 294 -17.62 -11.25 -10.19
N GLU A 295 -16.79 -10.36 -9.69
CA GLU A 295 -16.81 -8.93 -9.98
C GLU A 295 -15.53 -8.52 -10.73
N THR A 296 -15.57 -7.34 -11.37
CA THR A 296 -14.44 -6.79 -12.13
C THR A 296 -14.29 -5.28 -11.84
N TYR A 297 -14.28 -4.41 -12.86
CA TYR A 297 -14.01 -2.97 -12.70
C TYR A 297 -15.04 -2.23 -11.81
N GLU A 298 -16.18 -2.84 -11.48
CA GLU A 298 -17.22 -2.27 -10.61
C GLU A 298 -16.85 -2.32 -9.13
N SER A 299 -15.89 -3.16 -8.72
CA SER A 299 -15.51 -3.33 -7.30
C SER A 299 -14.67 -2.18 -6.73
N GLY A 300 -14.24 -1.22 -7.55
CA GLY A 300 -13.45 -0.07 -7.09
C GLY A 300 -11.94 -0.30 -6.93
N TYR A 301 -11.42 -1.51 -7.16
CA TYR A 301 -9.98 -1.81 -7.07
C TYR A 301 -9.19 -1.29 -8.28
N ASP A 302 -8.38 -0.26 -8.08
CA ASP A 302 -7.64 0.43 -9.14
C ASP A 302 -6.21 -0.13 -9.38
N LEU A 303 -5.46 0.47 -10.31
CA LEU A 303 -4.04 0.16 -10.56
C LEU A 303 -3.21 1.46 -10.66
N PHE A 304 -3.48 2.40 -9.75
CA PHE A 304 -2.91 3.74 -9.76
C PHE A 304 -1.71 3.87 -8.82
N PHE A 305 -1.92 3.68 -7.52
CA PHE A 305 -0.89 3.94 -6.52
C PHE A 305 0.22 2.88 -6.54
N GLN A 306 1.47 3.34 -6.53
CA GLN A 306 2.65 2.45 -6.47
C GLN A 306 2.94 1.91 -5.06
N GLY A 307 1.95 1.86 -4.17
CA GLY A 307 2.04 1.18 -2.88
C GLY A 307 1.63 -0.28 -2.89
N TYR A 308 0.95 -0.73 -3.96
CA TYR A 308 0.32 -2.06 -4.03
C TYR A 308 1.21 -3.15 -4.61
N GLY A 309 0.89 -4.39 -4.23
CA GLY A 309 1.53 -5.60 -4.71
C GLY A 309 1.17 -5.99 -6.14
N ASP A 310 0.19 -5.36 -6.77
CA ASP A 310 -0.05 -5.45 -8.21
C ASP A 310 0.59 -4.30 -9.00
N SER A 311 0.50 -3.06 -8.51
CA SER A 311 1.06 -1.85 -9.14
C SER A 311 2.58 -1.93 -9.27
N VAL A 312 3.30 -2.25 -8.20
CA VAL A 312 4.77 -2.28 -8.23
C VAL A 312 5.29 -3.37 -9.17
N PRO A 313 4.80 -4.62 -9.13
CA PRO A 313 5.22 -5.62 -10.12
C PRO A 313 4.91 -5.26 -11.56
N THR A 314 3.79 -4.57 -11.79
CA THR A 314 3.40 -4.09 -13.12
C THR A 314 4.37 -3.03 -13.63
N THR A 315 4.59 -1.95 -12.88
CA THR A 315 5.42 -0.81 -13.32
C THR A 315 6.92 -1.11 -13.28
N GLN A 316 7.41 -1.76 -12.22
CA GLN A 316 8.83 -1.99 -12.00
C GLN A 316 9.39 -3.18 -12.80
N PHE A 317 8.61 -4.26 -12.94
CA PHE A 317 9.06 -5.47 -13.62
C PHE A 317 8.38 -5.69 -14.97
N GLY A 318 7.41 -4.87 -15.39
CA GLY A 318 6.66 -5.07 -16.63
C GLY A 318 5.85 -6.36 -16.61
N ALA A 319 5.41 -6.79 -15.43
CA ALA A 319 4.55 -7.97 -15.26
C ALA A 319 3.08 -7.62 -15.54
N ALA A 320 2.24 -8.63 -15.69
CA ALA A 320 0.84 -8.53 -15.29
C ALA A 320 0.77 -8.72 -13.76
N GLY A 321 0.77 -7.63 -13.00
CA GLY A 321 0.43 -7.65 -11.57
C GLY A 321 -1.08 -7.61 -11.41
N MET A 322 -1.63 -8.47 -10.54
CA MET A 322 -3.08 -8.56 -10.34
C MET A 322 -3.40 -8.83 -8.87
N THR A 323 -4.35 -8.06 -8.34
CA THR A 323 -5.01 -8.33 -7.06
C THR A 323 -6.22 -9.23 -7.27
N PHE A 324 -6.34 -10.31 -6.52
CA PHE A 324 -7.56 -11.12 -6.44
C PHE A 324 -8.14 -11.04 -5.04
N GLU A 325 -9.43 -10.78 -4.91
CA GLU A 325 -10.10 -10.59 -3.63
C GLU A 325 -11.17 -11.64 -3.43
N VAL A 326 -11.25 -12.23 -2.24
CA VAL A 326 -12.33 -13.15 -1.86
C VAL A 326 -13.10 -12.63 -0.67
N GLY A 327 -14.42 -12.65 -0.75
CA GLY A 327 -15.28 -12.30 0.37
C GLY A 327 -15.04 -13.19 1.59
N GLN A 328 -14.69 -12.59 2.73
CA GLN A 328 -14.39 -13.32 3.97
C GLN A 328 -15.64 -13.88 4.65
N ASP A 329 -16.85 -13.44 4.28
CA ASP A 329 -18.11 -14.01 4.78
C ASP A 329 -18.46 -15.35 4.11
N ALA A 330 -17.86 -15.66 2.96
CA ALA A 330 -18.00 -16.96 2.33
C ALA A 330 -17.37 -18.07 3.19
N ALA A 331 -17.86 -19.30 3.06
CA ALA A 331 -17.28 -20.42 3.80
C ALA A 331 -15.80 -20.62 3.39
N TYR A 332 -14.92 -20.88 4.36
CA TYR A 332 -13.47 -21.04 4.11
C TYR A 332 -13.10 -22.02 2.97
N PRO A 333 -13.79 -23.18 2.80
CA PRO A 333 -13.58 -24.04 1.64
C PRO A 333 -13.86 -23.35 0.30
N ASP A 334 -14.91 -22.53 0.24
CA ASP A 334 -15.28 -21.78 -0.98
C ASP A 334 -14.27 -20.67 -1.26
N GLN A 335 -13.80 -19.97 -0.22
CA GLN A 335 -12.73 -18.98 -0.36
C GLN A 335 -11.48 -19.62 -0.98
N THR A 336 -11.06 -20.76 -0.41
CA THR A 336 -9.88 -21.50 -0.86
C THR A 336 -10.07 -22.03 -2.29
N TYR A 337 -11.27 -22.52 -2.63
CA TYR A 337 -11.57 -23.04 -3.97
C TYR A 337 -11.54 -21.94 -5.05
N LYS A 338 -12.12 -20.77 -4.76
CA LYS A 338 -12.12 -19.63 -5.69
C LYS A 338 -10.69 -19.15 -6.00
N HIS A 339 -9.83 -19.01 -4.98
CA HIS A 339 -8.39 -18.73 -5.19
C HIS A 339 -7.68 -19.86 -5.94
N TYR A 340 -7.95 -21.12 -5.60
CA TYR A 340 -7.37 -22.26 -6.31
C TYR A 340 -7.70 -22.18 -7.82
N LEU A 341 -8.97 -21.92 -8.16
CA LEU A 341 -9.45 -21.88 -9.53
C LEU A 341 -8.83 -20.73 -10.32
N SER A 342 -8.83 -19.51 -9.78
CA SER A 342 -8.23 -18.34 -10.44
C SER A 342 -6.70 -18.48 -10.59
N GLY A 343 -6.02 -18.99 -9.57
CA GLY A 343 -4.59 -19.26 -9.59
C GLY A 343 -4.19 -20.29 -10.65
N ILE A 344 -4.83 -21.46 -10.69
CA ILE A 344 -4.49 -22.51 -11.66
C ILE A 344 -4.85 -22.10 -13.11
N SER A 345 -5.97 -21.38 -13.30
CA SER A 345 -6.37 -20.84 -14.61
C SER A 345 -5.38 -19.82 -15.13
N SER A 346 -4.93 -18.91 -14.27
CA SER A 346 -3.92 -17.91 -14.62
C SER A 346 -2.57 -18.56 -14.97
N LEU A 347 -2.11 -19.54 -14.18
CA LEU A 347 -0.88 -20.29 -14.49
C LEU A 347 -0.99 -21.04 -15.82
N TYR A 348 -2.12 -21.68 -16.09
CA TYR A 348 -2.34 -22.40 -17.35
C TYR A 348 -2.36 -21.45 -18.56
N ALA A 349 -3.04 -20.31 -18.45
CA ALA A 349 -3.08 -19.28 -19.48
C ALA A 349 -1.68 -18.72 -19.79
N GLY A 350 -0.92 -18.35 -18.75
CA GLY A 350 0.45 -17.85 -18.87
C GLY A 350 1.40 -18.88 -19.48
N ALA A 351 1.34 -20.13 -19.02
CA ALA A 351 2.16 -21.21 -19.56
C ALA A 351 1.84 -21.51 -21.04
N THR A 352 0.57 -21.42 -21.42
CA THR A 352 0.13 -21.62 -22.81
C THR A 352 0.64 -20.51 -23.74
N HIS A 353 0.76 -19.28 -23.23
CA HIS A 353 1.21 -18.10 -23.98
C HIS A 353 2.68 -17.73 -23.72
N ARG A 354 3.47 -18.62 -23.12
CA ARG A 354 4.87 -18.37 -22.75
C ARG A 354 5.73 -17.76 -23.86
N LYS A 355 5.51 -18.11 -25.13
CA LYS A 355 6.30 -17.55 -26.24
C LYS A 355 6.00 -16.07 -26.48
N SER A 356 4.74 -15.65 -26.51
CA SER A 356 4.39 -14.23 -26.67
C SER A 356 4.82 -13.45 -25.43
N ILE A 357 4.46 -13.93 -24.23
CA ILE A 357 4.80 -13.28 -22.95
C ILE A 357 6.30 -12.95 -22.86
N VAL A 358 7.19 -13.95 -23.01
CA VAL A 358 8.66 -13.71 -22.90
C VAL A 358 9.19 -12.82 -24.04
N THR A 359 8.54 -12.85 -25.20
CA THR A 359 8.95 -12.02 -26.35
C THR A 359 8.57 -10.56 -26.13
N ASP A 360 7.32 -10.33 -25.76
CA ASP A 360 6.73 -9.01 -25.59
C ASP A 360 7.27 -8.35 -24.31
N TRP A 361 7.55 -9.12 -23.25
CA TRP A 361 8.23 -8.61 -22.05
C TRP A 361 9.54 -7.89 -22.38
N HIS A 362 10.41 -8.47 -23.22
CA HIS A 362 11.63 -7.80 -23.69
C HIS A 362 11.33 -6.55 -24.55
N LYS A 363 10.27 -6.59 -25.37
CA LYS A 363 9.88 -5.42 -26.17
C LYS A 363 9.47 -4.24 -25.29
N GLY A 364 8.82 -4.49 -24.15
CA GLY A 364 8.47 -3.47 -23.16
C GLY A 364 9.68 -2.64 -22.74
N TYR A 365 10.77 -3.28 -22.32
CA TYR A 365 12.00 -2.58 -21.93
C TYR A 365 12.67 -1.82 -23.09
N VAL A 366 12.65 -2.38 -24.30
CA VAL A 366 13.14 -1.69 -25.51
C VAL A 366 12.27 -0.47 -25.85
N GLN A 367 10.97 -0.54 -25.58
CA GLN A 367 10.04 0.56 -25.74
C GLN A 367 10.24 1.65 -24.69
N ALA A 368 10.38 1.28 -23.42
CA ALA A 368 10.64 2.21 -22.33
C ALA A 368 11.90 3.05 -22.60
N GLU A 369 13.01 2.41 -22.97
CA GLU A 369 14.26 3.11 -23.31
C GLU A 369 14.09 4.03 -24.54
N ARG A 370 13.32 3.60 -25.54
CA ARG A 370 13.04 4.41 -26.74
C ARG A 370 12.22 5.66 -26.39
N GLN A 371 11.15 5.52 -25.60
CA GLN A 371 10.34 6.64 -25.12
C GLN A 371 11.21 7.59 -24.28
N GLY A 372 12.11 7.05 -23.47
CA GLY A 372 13.05 7.79 -22.65
C GLY A 372 14.04 8.62 -23.44
N ARG A 373 14.63 8.04 -24.50
CA ARG A 373 15.46 8.78 -25.46
C ARG A 373 14.70 9.90 -26.17
N GLN A 374 13.39 9.78 -26.29
CA GLN A 374 12.50 10.79 -26.87
C GLN A 374 12.02 11.80 -25.82
N CYS A 375 12.32 11.58 -24.54
CA CYS A 375 11.85 12.38 -23.41
C CYS A 375 10.32 12.47 -23.35
N ARG A 376 9.65 11.36 -23.69
CA ARG A 376 8.20 11.31 -23.88
C ARG A 376 7.52 10.67 -22.67
N LEU A 377 6.54 11.35 -22.08
CA LEU A 377 5.62 10.75 -21.13
C LEU A 377 4.51 9.98 -21.86
N GLU A 378 4.00 8.93 -21.24
CA GLU A 378 2.83 8.21 -21.75
C GLU A 378 1.53 8.88 -21.26
N PRO A 379 0.46 8.92 -22.08
CA PRO A 379 -0.80 9.57 -21.72
C PRO A 379 -1.60 8.71 -20.73
N ASN A 380 -2.60 9.30 -20.07
CA ASN A 380 -3.62 8.50 -19.40
C ASN A 380 -4.39 7.67 -20.45
N GLU A 381 -4.74 6.44 -20.08
CA GLU A 381 -5.61 5.57 -20.85
C GLU A 381 -6.93 5.37 -20.08
N VAL A 382 -8.00 5.05 -20.79
CA VAL A 382 -9.29 4.66 -20.21
C VAL A 382 -9.47 3.17 -20.47
N TYR A 383 -9.65 2.41 -19.40
CA TYR A 383 -9.88 0.96 -19.49
C TYR A 383 -11.33 0.59 -19.15
N ASN A 384 -12.03 1.43 -18.39
CA ASN A 384 -13.42 1.23 -18.04
C ASN A 384 -14.36 1.87 -19.07
N PRO A 385 -15.32 1.13 -19.64
CA PRO A 385 -16.32 1.71 -20.52
C PRO A 385 -17.10 2.85 -19.85
N GLY A 386 -17.19 4.01 -20.51
CA GLY A 386 -17.97 5.16 -20.03
C GLY A 386 -17.15 6.24 -19.34
N ASN A 387 -15.93 5.94 -18.90
CA ASN A 387 -15.04 6.91 -18.28
C ASN A 387 -14.41 7.88 -19.31
N THR A 388 -14.10 9.10 -18.87
CA THR A 388 -13.41 10.11 -19.68
C THR A 388 -12.31 10.76 -18.84
N VAL A 389 -11.11 10.86 -19.40
CA VAL A 389 -9.98 11.54 -18.76
C VAL A 389 -10.31 13.02 -18.58
N GLN A 390 -10.34 13.49 -17.33
CA GLN A 390 -10.62 14.88 -16.99
C GLN A 390 -9.35 15.73 -16.96
N GLN A 391 -8.26 15.19 -16.42
CA GLN A 391 -6.95 15.85 -16.36
C GLN A 391 -5.92 15.01 -17.12
N PRO A 392 -5.73 15.25 -18.43
CA PRO A 392 -4.78 14.48 -19.22
C PRO A 392 -3.35 14.86 -18.87
N VAL A 393 -2.44 13.88 -18.93
CA VAL A 393 -0.99 14.13 -18.88
C VAL A 393 -0.63 15.24 -19.90
N PRO A 394 0.02 16.32 -19.46
CA PRO A 394 0.35 17.44 -20.32
C PRO A 394 1.38 17.04 -21.40
N SER A 395 1.33 17.75 -22.54
CA SER A 395 2.32 17.57 -23.61
C SER A 395 3.64 18.24 -23.23
N MET A 396 4.44 17.56 -22.41
CA MET A 396 5.72 18.04 -21.92
C MET A 396 6.84 17.03 -22.19
N ARG A 397 8.09 17.53 -22.16
CA ARG A 397 9.29 16.71 -22.34
C ARG A 397 10.00 16.52 -21.01
N VAL A 398 10.26 15.28 -20.64
CA VAL A 398 11.04 14.92 -19.44
C VAL A 398 12.19 14.03 -19.87
N CYS A 399 13.40 14.59 -19.94
CA CYS A 399 14.61 13.84 -20.31
C CYS A 399 15.32 13.23 -19.10
N GLY A 400 15.04 13.71 -17.89
CA GLY A 400 15.58 13.19 -16.65
C GLY A 400 15.39 14.17 -15.49
N TYR A 401 15.79 13.70 -14.31
CA TYR A 401 15.62 14.37 -13.04
C TYR A 401 16.97 14.75 -12.44
N PHE A 402 17.02 15.90 -11.79
CA PHE A 402 18.11 16.29 -10.91
C PHE A 402 17.68 16.13 -9.46
N LEU A 403 18.58 15.57 -8.64
CA LEU A 403 18.38 15.50 -7.19
C LEU A 403 19.64 15.98 -6.46
N SER A 404 19.43 16.75 -5.40
CA SER A 404 20.45 17.30 -4.51
C SER A 404 19.98 17.18 -3.07
N SER A 405 20.94 17.12 -2.13
CA SER A 405 20.59 17.21 -0.73
C SER A 405 20.36 18.66 -0.30
N GLY A 406 20.89 19.64 -1.05
CA GLY A 406 20.90 21.07 -0.72
C GLY A 406 21.80 21.43 0.45
N THR A 407 21.58 20.73 1.55
CA THR A 407 22.29 20.84 2.82
C THR A 407 23.06 19.56 3.15
N VAL A 408 23.91 19.62 4.17
CA VAL A 408 24.58 18.44 4.72
C VAL A 408 23.62 17.52 5.46
N ALA A 409 22.55 18.07 6.06
CA ALA A 409 21.59 17.32 6.87
C ALA A 409 20.80 16.29 6.05
N LYS A 410 20.41 16.64 4.81
CA LYS A 410 19.64 15.78 3.90
C LYS A 410 20.46 14.79 3.07
N LYS A 411 21.77 14.65 3.34
CA LYS A 411 22.64 13.72 2.59
C LYS A 411 22.22 12.26 2.77
N ARG A 412 21.76 11.90 3.97
CA ARG A 412 21.24 10.55 4.26
C ARG A 412 19.98 10.30 3.45
N ASP A 413 19.04 11.23 3.49
CA ASP A 413 17.72 11.11 2.87
C ASP A 413 17.87 10.96 1.33
N LEU A 414 18.75 11.77 0.73
CA LEU A 414 19.14 11.60 -0.68
C LEU A 414 19.72 10.21 -0.95
N ALA A 415 20.57 9.69 -0.07
CA ALA A 415 21.15 8.36 -0.23
C ALA A 415 20.10 7.24 -0.10
N VAL A 416 19.05 7.42 0.72
CA VAL A 416 17.94 6.46 0.86
C VAL A 416 17.15 6.39 -0.44
N VAL A 417 16.72 7.54 -0.97
CA VAL A 417 15.98 7.63 -2.24
C VAL A 417 16.81 7.01 -3.36
N VAL A 418 18.09 7.36 -3.46
CA VAL A 418 18.99 6.82 -4.49
C VAL A 418 19.22 5.32 -4.33
N GLN A 419 19.36 4.81 -3.10
CA GLN A 419 19.49 3.38 -2.86
C GLN A 419 18.23 2.64 -3.35
N ARG A 420 17.03 3.11 -2.98
CA ARG A 420 15.75 2.52 -3.41
C ARG A 420 15.62 2.52 -4.95
N LEU A 421 16.01 3.60 -5.62
CA LEU A 421 16.08 3.69 -7.09
C LEU A 421 17.07 2.66 -7.68
N GLN A 422 18.30 2.61 -7.16
CA GLN A 422 19.33 1.69 -7.64
C GLN A 422 18.96 0.22 -7.39
N ASP A 423 18.27 -0.07 -6.30
CA ASP A 423 17.75 -1.40 -5.98
C ASP A 423 16.67 -1.80 -7.00
N ALA A 424 15.89 -0.85 -7.51
CA ALA A 424 14.97 -1.04 -8.64
C ALA A 424 15.66 -1.22 -10.01
N GLY A 425 16.99 -1.06 -10.09
CA GLY A 425 17.77 -1.13 -11.33
C GLY A 425 18.00 0.21 -12.02
N VAL A 426 17.53 1.31 -11.43
CA VAL A 426 17.69 2.66 -12.00
C VAL A 426 19.17 3.05 -12.00
N LYS A 427 19.65 3.49 -13.17
CA LYS A 427 20.95 4.09 -13.35
C LYS A 427 20.92 5.54 -12.88
N VAL A 428 21.80 5.85 -11.93
CA VAL A 428 21.99 7.18 -11.37
C VAL A 428 23.41 7.65 -11.69
N TYR A 429 23.55 8.92 -12.07
CA TYR A 429 24.82 9.55 -12.39
C TYR A 429 25.06 10.72 -11.46
N ARG A 430 26.32 11.12 -11.33
CA ARG A 430 26.76 12.32 -10.63
C ARG A 430 27.38 13.29 -11.62
N LEU A 431 27.01 14.56 -11.53
CA LEU A 431 27.63 15.62 -12.32
C LEU A 431 29.10 15.82 -11.94
N THR A 432 29.99 15.78 -12.93
CA THR A 432 31.44 15.97 -12.73
C THR A 432 31.87 17.43 -12.84
N LYS A 433 31.02 18.28 -13.41
CA LYS A 433 31.15 19.74 -13.60
C LYS A 433 29.75 20.37 -13.59
N PRO A 434 29.63 21.71 -13.41
CA PRO A 434 28.34 22.39 -13.54
C PRO A 434 27.71 22.16 -14.93
N VAL A 435 26.38 22.04 -14.97
CA VAL A 435 25.58 21.85 -16.19
C VAL A 435 24.46 22.88 -16.21
N HIS A 436 24.42 23.69 -17.26
CA HIS A 436 23.30 24.60 -17.51
C HIS A 436 22.20 23.90 -18.31
N VAL A 437 20.96 24.16 -17.93
CA VAL A 437 19.73 23.71 -18.61
C VAL A 437 18.76 24.90 -18.64
N SER A 438 18.00 25.04 -19.73
CA SER A 438 17.19 26.24 -19.97
C SER A 438 15.69 26.08 -19.66
N ASP A 439 15.33 24.93 -19.12
CA ASP A 439 13.96 24.48 -18.90
C ASP A 439 13.88 23.60 -17.64
N PHE A 440 14.66 23.96 -16.61
CA PHE A 440 14.62 23.24 -15.34
C PHE A 440 13.33 23.61 -14.62
N THR A 441 12.53 22.60 -14.31
CA THR A 441 11.34 22.76 -13.48
C THR A 441 11.70 22.24 -12.10
N GLU A 442 11.99 23.15 -11.18
CA GLU A 442 12.12 22.82 -9.76
C GLU A 442 10.77 22.31 -9.25
N TYR A 443 10.82 21.36 -8.30
CA TYR A 443 9.60 20.80 -7.74
C TYR A 443 8.63 21.86 -7.19
N GLY A 444 7.40 21.82 -7.68
CA GLY A 444 6.33 22.74 -7.33
C GLY A 444 6.51 24.15 -7.90
N ARG A 445 7.40 24.36 -8.88
CA ARG A 445 7.69 25.66 -9.49
C ARG A 445 7.48 25.65 -11.00
N THR A 446 7.41 26.84 -11.58
CA THR A 446 7.39 26.98 -13.04
C THR A 446 8.79 26.79 -13.64
N PRO A 447 8.91 26.36 -14.91
CA PRO A 447 10.23 26.14 -15.54
C PRO A 447 11.06 27.42 -15.67
N ASP A 448 12.36 27.33 -15.39
CA ASP A 448 13.32 28.44 -15.52
C ASP A 448 14.72 27.98 -16.00
N ASP A 449 15.56 28.95 -16.37
CA ASP A 449 16.98 28.77 -16.65
C ASP A 449 17.75 28.46 -15.35
N ALA A 450 18.46 27.32 -15.30
CA ALA A 450 19.20 26.93 -14.11
C ALA A 450 20.60 26.35 -14.41
N THR A 451 21.48 26.39 -13.42
CA THR A 451 22.79 25.72 -13.47
C THR A 451 22.91 24.72 -12.32
N MET A 452 22.86 23.44 -12.68
CA MET A 452 23.05 22.33 -11.76
C MET A 452 24.53 22.21 -11.40
N GLN A 453 24.82 22.21 -10.10
CA GLN A 453 26.18 22.24 -9.61
C GLN A 453 26.89 20.89 -9.75
N ARG A 454 28.23 20.93 -9.73
CA ARG A 454 29.03 19.70 -9.64
C ARG A 454 28.60 18.91 -8.41
N GLY A 455 28.33 17.62 -8.61
CA GLY A 455 27.96 16.71 -7.54
C GLY A 455 26.46 16.44 -7.42
N THR A 456 25.60 17.24 -8.05
CA THR A 456 24.16 16.94 -8.23
C THR A 456 23.99 15.60 -8.92
N TYR A 457 22.96 14.86 -8.54
CA TYR A 457 22.64 13.58 -9.17
C TYR A 457 21.75 13.80 -10.38
N TRP A 458 21.98 12.99 -11.41
CA TRP A 458 21.23 12.98 -12.66
C TRP A 458 20.66 11.58 -12.88
N ILE A 459 19.33 11.51 -13.02
CA ILE A 459 18.59 10.28 -13.26
C ILE A 459 17.93 10.41 -14.63
N PRO A 460 18.55 9.86 -15.71
CA PRO A 460 18.03 10.05 -17.05
C PRO A 460 16.79 9.19 -17.30
N MET A 461 15.90 9.64 -18.19
CA MET A 461 14.78 8.83 -18.66
C MET A 461 15.19 7.80 -19.73
N ASP A 462 16.37 7.93 -20.35
CA ASP A 462 16.86 7.08 -21.44
C ASP A 462 17.37 5.68 -21.02
N GLN A 463 16.61 5.02 -20.15
CA GLN A 463 16.89 3.71 -19.60
C GLN A 463 15.65 2.80 -19.58
N ALA A 464 15.85 1.52 -19.28
CA ALA A 464 14.79 0.51 -19.31
C ALA A 464 13.75 0.73 -18.19
N GLU A 465 14.19 1.32 -17.09
CA GLU A 465 13.42 1.64 -15.89
C GLU A 465 12.64 2.97 -16.00
N LYS A 466 12.52 3.56 -17.20
CA LYS A 466 11.85 4.85 -17.43
C LYS A 466 10.54 5.01 -16.66
N HIS A 467 9.64 4.03 -16.81
CA HIS A 467 8.29 4.11 -16.22
C HIS A 467 8.37 4.19 -14.69
N TRP A 468 9.30 3.43 -14.07
CA TRP A 468 9.56 3.49 -12.64
C TRP A 468 10.22 4.80 -12.22
N VAL A 469 11.14 5.35 -13.03
CA VAL A 469 11.76 6.67 -12.77
C VAL A 469 10.68 7.76 -12.74
N GLN A 470 9.79 7.78 -13.73
CA GLN A 470 8.67 8.73 -13.76
C GLN A 470 7.75 8.54 -12.55
N ALA A 471 7.37 7.31 -12.25
CA ALA A 471 6.51 6.98 -11.12
C ALA A 471 7.08 7.45 -9.78
N MET A 472 8.40 7.37 -9.58
CA MET A 472 9.00 7.67 -8.29
C MET A 472 9.45 9.12 -8.10
N LEU A 473 9.73 9.84 -9.18
CA LEU A 473 10.38 11.17 -9.11
C LEU A 473 9.54 12.32 -9.64
N ASN A 474 8.43 12.06 -10.32
CA ASN A 474 7.58 13.15 -10.78
C ASN A 474 6.92 13.87 -9.61
N GLU A 475 6.56 15.13 -9.81
CA GLU A 475 5.85 15.97 -8.83
C GLU A 475 4.33 15.93 -8.97
N ASN A 476 3.81 15.17 -9.94
CA ASN A 476 2.38 15.08 -10.18
C ASN A 476 2.04 13.67 -10.69
N THR A 477 0.98 13.06 -10.17
CA THR A 477 0.54 11.73 -10.59
C THR A 477 -0.37 11.77 -11.82
N TYR A 478 -0.75 12.98 -12.26
CA TYR A 478 -1.70 13.31 -13.33
C TYR A 478 -3.01 12.54 -13.17
N VAL A 479 -3.63 12.81 -12.02
CA VAL A 479 -4.92 12.31 -11.56
C VAL A 479 -5.99 12.43 -12.65
N PRO A 480 -6.37 11.34 -13.33
CA PRO A 480 -7.21 11.44 -14.52
C PRO A 480 -8.71 11.50 -14.22
N PHE A 481 -9.13 11.13 -13.01
CA PHE A 481 -10.54 11.03 -12.58
C PHE A 481 -10.71 11.63 -11.18
N PRO A 482 -11.91 12.11 -10.79
CA PRO A 482 -12.12 12.83 -9.55
C PRO A 482 -12.47 11.90 -8.37
N TYR A 483 -11.93 10.69 -8.34
CA TYR A 483 -12.19 9.72 -7.28
C TYR A 483 -10.99 8.82 -7.07
N PHE A 484 -10.64 8.59 -5.80
CA PHE A 484 -9.56 7.72 -5.36
C PHE A 484 -9.94 7.12 -4.01
N TYR A 485 -9.59 5.86 -3.81
CA TYR A 485 -9.92 5.16 -2.58
C TYR A 485 -8.79 5.23 -1.52
N ASP A 486 -7.57 5.62 -1.91
CA ASP A 486 -6.38 5.61 -1.03
C ASP A 486 -5.41 6.75 -1.41
N VAL A 487 -4.21 6.51 -1.94
CA VAL A 487 -3.22 7.58 -2.20
C VAL A 487 -3.32 8.08 -3.64
N SER A 488 -3.66 9.35 -3.80
CA SER A 488 -3.72 10.00 -5.11
C SER A 488 -2.40 10.69 -5.52
N GLY A 489 -1.51 10.97 -4.56
CA GLY A 489 -0.27 11.72 -4.77
C GLY A 489 0.94 11.08 -4.12
N TRP A 490 2.01 10.82 -4.88
CA TRP A 490 3.28 10.35 -4.31
C TRP A 490 4.48 10.83 -5.13
N SER A 491 5.60 11.04 -4.44
CA SER A 491 6.91 11.28 -5.05
C SER A 491 7.99 11.05 -4.01
N MET A 492 8.95 10.18 -4.30
CA MET A 492 10.05 9.90 -3.36
C MET A 492 10.89 11.14 -3.07
N ALA A 493 11.00 12.06 -4.02
CA ALA A 493 11.75 13.30 -3.81
C ALA A 493 11.00 14.24 -2.87
N LEU A 494 9.69 14.43 -3.09
CA LEU A 494 8.86 15.29 -2.24
C LEU A 494 8.71 14.69 -0.83
N LEU A 495 8.39 13.40 -0.73
CA LEU A 495 8.27 12.66 0.54
C LEU A 495 9.54 12.70 1.39
N SER A 496 10.72 12.81 0.77
CA SER A 496 12.01 12.97 1.47
C SER A 496 12.48 14.42 1.55
N ASN A 497 11.64 15.38 1.15
CA ASN A 497 11.94 16.81 1.11
C ASN A 497 13.29 17.11 0.44
N LEU A 498 13.52 16.58 -0.75
CA LEU A 498 14.77 16.76 -1.48
C LEU A 498 14.67 17.90 -2.48
N GLU A 499 15.76 18.66 -2.60
CA GLU A 499 15.91 19.63 -3.69
C GLU A 499 16.06 18.89 -5.01
N GLY A 500 15.30 19.31 -6.02
CA GLY A 500 15.34 18.65 -7.31
C GLY A 500 14.29 19.17 -8.26
N GLY A 501 14.13 18.44 -9.35
CA GLY A 501 13.25 18.80 -10.44
C GLY A 501 13.59 18.04 -11.71
N TYR A 502 12.95 18.39 -12.81
CA TYR A 502 13.16 17.75 -14.11
C TYR A 502 13.46 18.77 -15.21
N THR A 503 13.87 18.26 -16.36
CA THR A 503 14.19 19.08 -17.54
C THR A 503 13.87 18.32 -18.83
N GLY A 504 13.44 19.04 -19.87
CA GLY A 504 13.34 18.55 -21.25
C GLY A 504 14.65 18.65 -22.03
N THR A 505 15.71 19.14 -21.39
CA THR A 505 17.08 19.23 -21.93
C THR A 505 17.88 17.97 -21.60
N LYS A 506 18.58 17.45 -22.61
CA LYS A 506 19.47 16.29 -22.42
C LYS A 506 20.81 16.71 -21.84
N VAL A 507 21.23 16.04 -20.78
CA VAL A 507 22.58 16.21 -20.21
C VAL A 507 23.61 15.42 -21.01
N GLN A 508 24.73 16.05 -21.35
CA GLN A 508 25.81 15.41 -22.09
C GLN A 508 26.54 14.37 -21.24
N GLN A 509 26.80 13.18 -21.80
CA GLN A 509 27.56 12.11 -21.15
C GLN A 509 28.95 12.54 -20.64
N SER A 510 29.60 13.53 -21.27
CA SER A 510 30.90 14.05 -20.82
C SER A 510 30.86 14.74 -19.44
N ALA A 511 29.66 15.10 -18.96
CA ALA A 511 29.44 15.69 -17.64
C ALA A 511 29.05 14.66 -16.57
N LEU A 512 28.93 13.37 -16.93
CA LEU A 512 28.36 12.34 -16.07
C LEU A 512 29.41 11.33 -15.61
N ALA A 513 29.37 10.96 -14.33
CA ALA A 513 30.02 9.78 -13.79
C ALA A 513 28.97 8.84 -13.20
N PRO A 514 28.95 7.53 -13.53
CA PRO A 514 28.03 6.59 -12.88
C PRO A 514 28.18 6.63 -11.37
N LEU A 515 27.06 6.72 -10.65
CA LEU A 515 27.07 6.72 -9.19
C LEU A 515 27.19 5.28 -8.68
N PRO A 516 28.17 4.97 -7.81
CA PRO A 516 28.23 3.67 -7.15
C PRO A 516 26.95 3.38 -6.35
N ARG A 517 26.65 2.09 -6.13
CA ARG A 517 25.48 1.69 -5.33
C ARG A 517 25.58 2.28 -3.92
N GLN A 518 24.56 3.02 -3.52
CA GLN A 518 24.45 3.59 -2.19
C GLN A 518 24.04 2.51 -1.19
N LYS A 519 24.48 2.69 0.05
CA LYS A 519 24.04 1.92 1.21
C LYS A 519 23.84 2.88 2.35
N VAL A 520 22.66 2.85 2.94
CA VAL A 520 22.31 3.71 4.06
C VAL A 520 22.26 2.88 5.35
N GLY A 521 22.82 3.44 6.41
CA GLY A 521 22.70 2.91 7.77
C GLY A 521 21.64 3.67 8.59
N PRO A 522 21.51 3.32 9.88
CA PRO A 522 20.64 4.05 10.81
C PRO A 522 20.92 5.55 10.87
N MET A 523 19.96 6.31 11.38
CA MET A 523 20.12 7.75 11.56
C MET A 523 21.17 8.04 12.66
N PRO A 524 22.09 9.01 12.46
CA PRO A 524 23.05 9.36 13.50
C PRO A 524 22.36 9.95 14.74
N LEU A 525 22.63 9.39 15.92
CA LEU A 525 22.08 9.84 17.19
C LEU A 525 23.01 10.84 17.92
N PRO A 526 22.46 11.80 18.68
CA PRO A 526 23.24 12.65 19.59
C PRO A 526 23.78 11.84 20.78
N GLN A 527 24.74 12.42 21.53
CA GLN A 527 25.37 11.71 22.66
C GLN A 527 24.44 11.48 23.86
N LYS A 528 23.46 12.36 24.06
CA LYS A 528 22.43 12.24 25.09
C LYS A 528 21.07 12.15 24.41
N LEU A 529 20.32 11.11 24.76
CA LEU A 529 18.97 10.85 24.28
C LEU A 529 17.98 11.15 25.40
N PRO A 530 16.76 11.56 25.04
CA PRO A 530 15.69 11.73 26.01
C PRO A 530 15.10 10.37 26.44
N GLU A 531 14.48 10.36 27.61
CA GLU A 531 13.61 9.26 28.04
C GLU A 531 12.24 9.42 27.37
N VAL A 532 11.91 8.53 26.42
CA VAL A 532 10.71 8.63 25.57
C VAL A 532 9.65 7.60 25.97
N GLY A 533 8.44 8.06 26.22
CA GLY A 533 7.24 7.24 26.34
C GLY A 533 6.40 7.34 25.06
N VAL A 534 5.82 6.22 24.63
CA VAL A 534 4.80 6.18 23.57
C VAL A 534 3.48 5.77 24.19
N LEU A 535 2.50 6.66 24.16
CA LEU A 535 1.16 6.40 24.66
C LEU A 535 0.39 5.57 23.63
N SER A 536 0.09 4.32 23.98
CA SER A 536 -0.68 3.41 23.12
C SER A 536 -1.81 2.78 23.93
N ARG A 537 -3.00 2.72 23.32
CA ARG A 537 -4.17 2.02 23.87
C ARG A 537 -3.91 0.52 24.03
N ASP A 538 -3.22 -0.05 23.05
CA ASP A 538 -3.06 -1.49 22.89
C ASP A 538 -1.69 -1.95 23.38
N SER A 539 -1.69 -3.02 24.17
CA SER A 539 -0.48 -3.65 24.72
C SER A 539 0.06 -4.78 23.84
N SER A 540 -0.67 -5.17 22.79
CA SER A 540 -0.23 -6.16 21.81
C SER A 540 0.57 -5.47 20.71
N PRO A 541 1.76 -5.95 20.33
CA PRO A 541 2.50 -5.41 19.18
C PRO A 541 1.78 -5.66 17.85
N PHE A 542 0.83 -6.59 17.80
CA PHE A 542 0.09 -6.96 16.57
C PHE A 542 -1.24 -6.24 16.39
N ARG A 543 -1.79 -5.62 17.43
CA ARG A 543 -3.08 -4.89 17.36
C ARG A 543 -3.03 -3.42 17.78
N PRO A 544 -1.96 -2.66 17.53
CA PRO A 544 -1.99 -1.23 17.78
C PRO A 544 -2.60 -0.44 16.62
N SER A 545 -2.89 0.85 16.83
CA SER A 545 -3.16 1.75 15.71
C SER A 545 -1.94 1.79 14.77
N GLN A 546 -2.19 1.84 13.45
CA GLN A 546 -1.11 1.81 12.45
C GLN A 546 -0.14 2.99 12.64
N SER A 547 -0.66 4.17 12.99
CA SER A 547 0.16 5.35 13.30
C SER A 547 1.19 5.08 14.42
N ALA A 548 0.78 4.45 15.52
CA ALA A 548 1.69 4.05 16.59
C ALA A 548 2.68 2.94 16.14
N GLY A 549 2.26 2.09 15.21
CA GLY A 549 3.11 1.08 14.57
C GLY A 549 4.23 1.69 13.72
N TRP A 550 3.88 2.65 12.86
CA TRP A 550 4.82 3.39 12.03
C TRP A 550 5.85 4.15 12.87
N LEU A 551 5.42 4.80 13.95
CA LEU A 551 6.32 5.44 14.91
C LEU A 551 7.27 4.43 15.55
N ARG A 552 6.77 3.31 16.08
CA ARG A 552 7.62 2.31 16.74
C ARG A 552 8.67 1.74 15.81
N TRP A 553 8.33 1.49 14.55
CA TRP A 553 9.33 1.10 13.56
C TRP A 553 10.44 2.16 13.41
N ARG A 554 10.10 3.46 13.35
CA ARG A 554 11.11 4.53 13.31
C ARG A 554 11.99 4.51 14.55
N LEU A 555 11.39 4.50 15.74
CA LEU A 555 12.12 4.52 17.01
C LEU A 555 13.03 3.29 17.15
N ASP A 556 12.56 2.09 16.79
CA ASP A 556 13.28 0.84 17.01
C ASP A 556 14.31 0.52 15.91
N ARG A 557 14.04 0.90 14.65
CA ARG A 557 14.80 0.41 13.48
C ARG A 557 15.52 1.49 12.69
N ASP A 558 14.94 2.68 12.56
CA ASP A 558 15.52 3.74 11.73
C ASP A 558 16.33 4.74 12.57
N TRP A 559 15.71 5.28 13.60
CA TRP A 559 16.28 6.27 14.50
C TRP A 559 17.01 5.64 15.68
N GLU A 560 16.64 4.42 16.09
CA GLU A 560 17.23 3.71 17.23
C GLU A 560 17.15 4.51 18.55
N VAL A 561 16.04 5.25 18.75
CA VAL A 561 15.76 6.00 19.99
C VAL A 561 15.07 5.08 21.00
N PRO A 562 15.67 4.83 22.18
CA PRO A 562 15.04 4.01 23.21
C PRO A 562 13.70 4.59 23.65
N ASN A 563 12.70 3.73 23.76
CA ASN A 563 11.34 4.12 24.12
C ASN A 563 10.68 3.07 25.01
N VAL A 564 9.64 3.48 25.74
CA VAL A 564 8.78 2.59 26.54
C VAL A 564 7.32 2.80 26.19
N ASP A 565 6.56 1.71 26.09
CA ASP A 565 5.11 1.79 25.94
C ASP A 565 4.47 2.25 27.27
N VAL A 566 3.64 3.29 27.19
CA VAL A 566 2.84 3.80 28.29
C VAL A 566 1.38 3.49 28.01
N ARG A 567 0.71 2.76 28.91
CA ARG A 567 -0.75 2.55 28.79
C ARG A 567 -1.51 3.76 29.37
N PRO A 568 -2.73 4.03 28.90
CA PRO A 568 -3.53 5.16 29.39
C PRO A 568 -3.74 5.08 30.91
N SER A 569 -4.03 3.89 31.43
CA SER A 569 -4.25 3.64 32.86
C SER A 569 -2.98 3.70 33.73
N GLN A 570 -1.80 3.83 33.11
CA GLN A 570 -0.53 4.01 33.83
C GLN A 570 -0.13 5.48 33.93
N VAL A 571 -0.80 6.38 33.22
CA VAL A 571 -0.50 7.81 33.25
C VAL A 571 -0.71 8.34 34.67
N SER A 572 0.41 8.65 35.33
CA SER A 572 0.48 9.07 36.72
C SER A 572 1.77 9.87 36.93
N GLU A 573 1.86 10.65 38.02
CA GLU A 573 3.08 11.39 38.35
C GLU A 573 4.32 10.48 38.39
N SER A 574 4.17 9.28 38.96
CA SER A 574 5.27 8.32 39.10
C SER A 574 5.81 7.84 37.74
N THR A 575 4.92 7.51 36.81
CA THR A 575 5.28 7.05 35.47
C THR A 575 5.87 8.18 34.65
N LEU A 576 5.28 9.38 34.71
CA LEU A 576 5.73 10.54 33.95
C LEU A 576 7.06 11.11 34.46
N SER A 577 7.36 10.99 35.76
CA SER A 577 8.61 11.51 36.33
C SER A 577 9.89 10.88 35.77
N GLY A 578 9.79 9.69 35.15
CA GLY A 578 10.89 9.02 34.46
C GLY A 578 10.87 9.18 32.94
N LEU A 579 10.21 10.22 32.44
CA LEU A 579 10.13 10.55 31.02
C LEU A 579 10.49 12.03 30.80
N ASP A 580 11.27 12.28 29.74
CA ASP A 580 11.49 13.63 29.20
C ASP A 580 10.43 13.97 28.14
N THR A 581 9.97 12.97 27.39
CA THR A 581 9.00 13.10 26.29
C THR A 581 7.91 12.05 26.39
N LEU A 582 6.66 12.45 26.11
CA LEU A 582 5.54 11.54 25.91
C LEU A 582 4.95 11.81 24.53
N ILE A 583 4.94 10.78 23.67
CA ILE A 583 4.40 10.85 22.31
C ILE A 583 3.02 10.21 22.29
N VAL A 584 2.06 10.89 21.69
CA VAL A 584 0.68 10.43 21.49
C VAL A 584 0.39 10.37 19.99
N PRO A 585 0.53 9.19 19.37
CA PRO A 585 0.15 8.98 17.97
C PRO A 585 -1.34 9.21 17.71
N ASP A 586 -1.74 9.08 16.45
CA ASP A 586 -3.15 9.15 16.09
C ASP A 586 -3.98 8.06 16.81
N THR A 587 -5.09 8.50 17.40
CA THR A 587 -5.89 7.71 18.36
C THR A 587 -7.28 8.30 18.55
N ASP A 588 -8.22 7.47 19.03
CA ASP A 588 -9.49 7.94 19.59
C ASP A 588 -9.24 8.77 20.87
N ALA A 589 -9.38 10.09 20.76
CA ALA A 589 -9.09 11.03 21.84
C ALA A 589 -10.10 10.94 23.00
N GLU A 590 -11.41 10.82 22.71
CA GLU A 590 -12.47 10.69 23.72
C GLU A 590 -12.20 9.45 24.58
N ARG A 591 -11.98 8.31 23.93
CA ARG A 591 -11.70 7.04 24.61
C ARG A 591 -10.38 7.07 25.36
N MET A 592 -9.35 7.70 24.81
CA MET A 592 -8.07 7.84 25.48
C MET A 592 -8.18 8.70 26.75
N ALA A 593 -8.90 9.83 26.68
CA ALA A 593 -9.15 10.68 27.84
C ALA A 593 -9.89 9.93 28.94
N ASP A 594 -10.92 9.14 28.59
CA ASP A 594 -11.66 8.29 29.53
C ASP A 594 -10.76 7.27 30.23
N LEU A 595 -9.85 6.63 29.49
CA LEU A 595 -8.94 5.62 30.03
C LEU A 595 -7.81 6.21 30.88
N ILE A 596 -7.38 7.45 30.61
CA ILE A 596 -6.42 8.20 31.44
C ILE A 596 -7.08 8.66 32.74
N GLY A 597 -8.33 9.13 32.66
CA GLY A 597 -9.08 9.65 33.80
C GLY A 597 -8.56 10.99 34.34
N ALA A 598 -9.29 11.55 35.32
CA ALA A 598 -9.00 12.89 35.84
C ALA A 598 -7.61 12.98 36.53
N GLU A 599 -7.24 11.99 37.34
CA GLU A 599 -5.95 11.98 38.05
C GLU A 599 -4.77 11.91 37.07
N GLY A 600 -4.88 11.08 36.02
CA GLY A 600 -3.86 11.01 34.97
C GLY A 600 -3.75 12.30 34.15
N ALA A 601 -4.89 12.93 33.86
CA ALA A 601 -4.92 14.22 33.18
C ALA A 601 -4.25 15.34 34.00
N ASP A 602 -4.51 15.39 35.31
CA ASP A 602 -3.87 16.33 36.23
C ASP A 602 -2.35 16.08 36.33
N ALA A 603 -1.94 14.81 36.36
CA ALA A 603 -0.53 14.42 36.34
C ALA A 603 0.16 14.85 35.05
N LEU A 604 -0.48 14.70 33.89
CA LEU A 604 0.06 15.18 32.60
C LEU A 604 0.27 16.69 32.59
N ARG A 605 -0.74 17.47 33.01
CA ARG A 605 -0.60 18.94 33.08
C ARG A 605 0.54 19.36 33.99
N THR A 606 0.62 18.74 35.16
CA THR A 606 1.69 19.00 36.14
C THR A 606 3.07 18.64 35.58
N TRP A 607 3.19 17.49 34.92
CA TRP A 607 4.45 17.04 34.33
C TRP A 607 4.94 17.96 33.20
N VAL A 608 4.04 18.38 32.30
CA VAL A 608 4.37 19.35 31.25
C VAL A 608 4.79 20.69 31.88
N ASP A 609 4.02 21.23 32.82
CA ASP A 609 4.36 22.46 33.54
C ASP A 609 5.76 22.40 34.21
N GLN A 610 6.17 21.22 34.64
CA GLN A 610 7.48 20.97 35.27
C GLN A 610 8.61 20.60 34.31
N GLY A 611 8.40 20.71 33.00
CA GLY A 611 9.45 20.57 31.98
C GLY A 611 9.31 19.39 31.04
N GLY A 612 8.26 18.58 31.17
CA GLY A 612 7.93 17.49 30.25
C GLY A 612 7.57 18.00 28.86
N HIS A 613 7.80 17.18 27.84
CA HIS A 613 7.45 17.49 26.45
C HIS A 613 6.40 16.54 25.92
N LEU A 614 5.18 17.03 25.71
CA LEU A 614 4.13 16.26 25.03
C LEU A 614 4.24 16.46 23.52
N ILE A 615 4.23 15.37 22.76
CA ILE A 615 4.18 15.41 21.30
C ILE A 615 2.94 14.65 20.84
N GLY A 616 2.10 15.21 19.97
CA GLY A 616 0.93 14.51 19.44
C GLY A 616 0.58 14.90 18.00
N TRP A 617 -0.22 14.09 17.32
CA TRP A 617 -0.74 14.43 15.99
C TRP A 617 -2.14 13.89 15.81
N GLN A 618 -2.95 14.56 14.97
CA GLN A 618 -4.33 14.15 14.69
C GLN A 618 -5.11 13.91 16.01
N GLY A 619 -5.48 12.66 16.33
CA GLY A 619 -6.14 12.31 17.59
C GLY A 619 -5.31 12.58 18.86
N GLY A 620 -3.97 12.52 18.76
CA GLY A 620 -3.08 12.96 19.84
C GLY A 620 -3.13 14.47 20.07
N THR A 621 -3.28 15.26 19.00
CA THR A 621 -3.50 16.72 19.07
C THR A 621 -4.85 17.03 19.70
N GLU A 622 -5.88 16.30 19.28
CA GLU A 622 -7.22 16.40 19.86
C GLU A 622 -7.20 16.09 21.36
N LEU A 623 -6.54 15.00 21.79
CA LEU A 623 -6.40 14.65 23.20
C LEU A 623 -5.70 15.78 23.97
N ALA A 624 -4.62 16.35 23.44
CA ALA A 624 -3.91 17.45 24.08
C ALA A 624 -4.82 18.68 24.27
N ALA A 625 -5.65 19.02 23.28
CA ALA A 625 -6.64 20.10 23.39
C ALA A 625 -7.74 19.78 24.41
N GLN A 626 -8.33 18.57 24.37
CA GLN A 626 -9.38 18.13 25.30
C GLN A 626 -8.89 18.18 26.76
N LEU A 627 -7.68 17.68 27.02
CA LEU A 627 -7.08 17.71 28.35
C LEU A 627 -6.66 19.11 28.78
N GLY A 628 -6.66 20.12 27.90
CA GLY A 628 -6.24 21.49 28.17
C GLY A 628 -4.73 21.69 28.29
N LEU A 629 -3.98 20.85 27.58
CA LEU A 629 -2.52 20.95 27.44
C LEU A 629 -2.12 21.84 26.26
N SER A 630 -2.95 21.90 25.22
CA SER A 630 -2.69 22.65 23.99
C SER A 630 -3.73 23.77 23.75
N THR A 631 -3.31 24.83 23.06
CA THR A 631 -4.17 25.90 22.52
C THR A 631 -4.54 25.71 21.05
N ALA A 632 -4.04 24.65 20.41
CA ALA A 632 -4.35 24.33 19.02
C ALA A 632 -5.87 24.07 18.84
N VAL A 633 -6.47 24.80 17.90
CA VAL A 633 -7.89 24.70 17.56
C VAL A 633 -8.02 23.82 16.33
N LEU A 634 -8.67 22.66 16.49
CA LEU A 634 -8.95 21.74 15.39
C LEU A 634 -10.34 21.99 14.80
N THR A 635 -10.48 21.82 13.49
CA THR A 635 -11.76 21.88 12.76
C THR A 635 -11.82 20.75 11.73
N GLU A 636 -13.00 20.16 11.54
CA GLU A 636 -13.20 19.16 10.49
C GLU A 636 -12.99 19.78 9.10
N PRO A 637 -12.29 19.10 8.19
CA PRO A 637 -12.20 19.55 6.81
C PRO A 637 -13.55 19.37 6.11
N THR A 638 -13.82 20.23 5.14
CA THR A 638 -14.97 20.09 4.23
C THR A 638 -14.57 19.58 2.85
N GLY A 639 -13.29 19.70 2.50
CA GLY A 639 -12.72 19.18 1.26
C GLY A 639 -12.34 17.70 1.31
N GLN A 640 -11.91 17.17 0.18
CA GLN A 640 -11.37 15.83 0.02
C GLN A 640 -10.01 15.87 -0.65
N ALA A 641 -9.02 15.21 -0.07
CA ALA A 641 -7.69 15.08 -0.64
C ALA A 641 -7.04 13.76 -0.19
N PRO A 642 -7.52 12.62 -0.71
CA PRO A 642 -7.09 11.30 -0.28
C PRO A 642 -5.62 11.05 -0.63
N GLY A 643 -4.78 10.84 0.39
CA GLY A 643 -3.33 10.71 0.30
C GLY A 643 -2.67 11.65 -0.72
N THR A 644 -2.72 12.95 -0.45
CA THR A 644 -2.22 14.02 -1.33
C THR A 644 -1.06 14.76 -0.71
N LEU A 645 -0.09 15.17 -1.53
CA LEU A 645 1.07 15.92 -1.06
C LEU A 645 0.85 17.43 -1.23
N PHE A 646 0.97 18.16 -0.13
CA PHE A 646 0.91 19.63 -0.11
C PHE A 646 2.25 20.20 0.35
N ARG A 647 2.70 21.26 -0.31
CA ARG A 647 3.87 22.02 0.16
C ARG A 647 3.49 22.82 1.40
N THR A 648 4.35 22.82 2.41
CA THR A 648 4.23 23.69 3.60
C THR A 648 5.45 24.57 3.75
N ASN A 649 5.24 25.75 4.33
CA ASN A 649 6.30 26.66 4.74
C ASN A 649 6.77 26.31 6.14
N VAL A 650 8.08 26.23 6.33
CA VAL A 650 8.73 25.88 7.60
C VAL A 650 9.41 27.13 8.17
N SER A 651 9.12 27.43 9.43
CA SER A 651 9.69 28.57 10.14
C SER A 651 11.22 28.48 10.25
N GLY A 652 11.88 29.63 10.14
CA GLY A 652 13.34 29.70 10.07
C GLY A 652 14.05 29.30 11.38
N ASN A 653 15.28 28.78 11.26
CA ASN A 653 16.30 28.55 12.29
C ASN A 653 15.80 28.29 13.72
N SER A 654 14.98 27.26 13.89
CA SER A 654 14.68 26.65 15.19
C SER A 654 15.40 25.30 15.32
N PRO A 655 15.73 24.83 16.54
CA PRO A 655 16.12 23.44 16.76
C PRO A 655 15.10 22.43 16.19
N LEU A 656 13.80 22.78 16.16
CA LEU A 656 12.73 21.97 15.58
C LEU A 656 12.84 21.85 14.05
N THR A 657 13.32 22.88 13.38
CA THR A 657 13.39 22.94 11.90
C THR A 657 14.80 22.61 11.37
N LYS A 658 15.68 22.14 12.26
CA LYS A 658 17.08 21.85 11.94
C LYS A 658 17.20 20.82 10.82
N GLY A 659 17.77 21.25 9.69
CA GLY A 659 18.02 20.40 8.54
C GLY A 659 16.79 20.09 7.68
N VAL A 660 15.65 20.73 7.94
CA VAL A 660 14.42 20.62 7.15
C VAL A 660 14.45 21.58 5.96
N GLY A 661 14.87 22.84 6.15
CA GLY A 661 14.85 23.85 5.08
C GLY A 661 13.73 24.86 5.29
N SER A 662 13.39 25.61 4.24
CA SER A 662 12.31 26.62 4.26
C SER A 662 10.92 26.03 4.03
N ASP A 663 10.85 24.78 3.57
CA ASP A 663 9.61 24.10 3.22
C ASP A 663 9.72 22.59 3.45
N ASP A 664 8.56 21.93 3.44
CA ASP A 664 8.40 20.48 3.47
C ASP A 664 7.16 20.05 2.67
N TRP A 665 6.92 18.75 2.58
CA TRP A 665 5.81 18.15 1.85
C TRP A 665 5.00 17.24 2.76
N VAL A 666 3.80 17.70 3.11
CA VAL A 666 2.89 16.97 4.02
C VAL A 666 2.03 16.02 3.21
N MET A 667 2.00 14.75 3.64
CA MET A 667 0.98 13.80 3.21
C MET A 667 -0.29 14.10 4.00
N TYR A 668 -1.32 14.55 3.29
CA TYR A 668 -2.61 14.93 3.83
C TYR A 668 -3.66 13.94 3.33
N ASP A 669 -4.54 13.49 4.23
CA ASP A 669 -5.58 12.50 3.92
C ASP A 669 -6.97 12.96 4.39
N SER A 670 -7.32 14.22 4.07
CA SER A 670 -8.52 14.88 4.60
C SER A 670 -8.49 14.92 6.14
N ASP A 671 -7.33 15.27 6.69
CA ASP A 671 -7.10 15.39 8.13
C ASP A 671 -7.70 16.69 8.70
N PRO A 672 -7.90 16.78 10.03
CA PRO A 672 -8.33 18.02 10.68
C PRO A 672 -7.47 19.22 10.33
N LEU A 673 -8.12 20.35 10.08
CA LEU A 673 -7.47 21.65 9.98
C LEU A 673 -7.04 22.11 11.37
N MET A 674 -5.87 22.74 11.49
CA MET A 674 -5.35 23.22 12.77
C MET A 674 -4.99 24.70 12.71
N ALA A 675 -5.48 25.47 13.68
CA ALA A 675 -5.03 26.84 13.93
C ALA A 675 -4.30 26.92 15.28
N ALA A 676 -3.22 27.70 15.34
CA ALA A 676 -2.51 27.95 16.60
C ALA A 676 -3.25 28.98 17.47
N GLY A 677 -3.17 28.84 18.79
CA GLY A 677 -3.64 29.88 19.72
C GLY A 677 -2.82 31.17 19.61
N ASP A 678 -1.50 31.03 19.47
CA ASP A 678 -0.56 32.12 19.18
C ASP A 678 0.16 31.85 17.85
N PRO A 679 0.07 32.74 16.84
CA PRO A 679 0.79 32.58 15.58
C PRO A 679 2.31 32.43 15.72
N ALA A 680 2.89 32.93 16.81
CA ALA A 680 4.31 32.76 17.06
C ALA A 680 4.68 31.28 17.30
N ASP A 681 3.75 30.44 17.73
CA ASP A 681 3.99 29.03 18.06
C ASP A 681 3.92 28.12 16.82
N VAL A 682 3.55 28.66 15.66
CA VAL A 682 3.54 27.93 14.38
C VAL A 682 4.96 27.61 13.94
N VAL A 683 5.25 26.33 13.78
CA VAL A 683 6.56 25.83 13.29
C VAL A 683 6.51 25.57 11.80
N ALA A 684 5.40 25.03 11.30
CA ALA A 684 5.15 24.80 9.88
C ALA A 684 3.68 25.05 9.56
N ALA A 685 3.39 25.65 8.41
CA ALA A 685 2.04 25.99 7.97
C ALA A 685 1.89 25.85 6.46
N TYR A 686 0.67 25.61 6.01
CA TYR A 686 0.34 25.66 4.60
C TYR A 686 0.42 27.11 4.11
N PRO A 687 0.97 27.36 2.90
CA PRO A 687 0.95 28.69 2.31
C PRO A 687 -0.48 29.15 2.04
N ALA A 688 -0.69 30.45 1.81
CA ALA A 688 -1.99 30.93 1.35
C ALA A 688 -2.36 30.25 0.03
N ALA A 689 -3.62 29.83 -0.12
CA ALA A 689 -4.08 29.01 -1.25
C ALA A 689 -3.97 29.72 -2.61
N ASP A 690 -3.87 31.05 -2.61
CA ASP A 690 -3.68 31.88 -3.81
C ASP A 690 -2.22 32.31 -4.05
N SER A 691 -1.27 31.84 -3.23
CA SER A 691 0.15 32.16 -3.36
C SER A 691 0.88 31.28 -4.37
N ASP A 692 2.00 31.79 -4.92
CA ASP A 692 2.90 31.03 -5.80
C ASP A 692 3.59 29.84 -5.11
N ASP A 693 3.51 29.76 -3.77
CA ASP A 693 4.03 28.65 -2.96
C ASP A 693 3.00 27.53 -2.77
N TRP A 694 1.72 27.76 -3.09
CA TRP A 694 0.69 26.74 -3.03
C TRP A 694 0.86 25.73 -4.18
N TYR A 695 1.19 24.49 -3.82
CA TYR A 695 1.32 23.42 -4.80
C TYR A 695 0.77 22.10 -4.24
N VAL A 696 0.05 21.38 -5.10
CA VAL A 696 -0.61 20.12 -4.81
C VAL A 696 -0.10 19.04 -5.76
N SER A 697 0.33 17.92 -5.20
CA SER A 697 0.65 16.70 -5.92
C SER A 697 -0.35 15.61 -5.52
N GLY A 698 -1.37 15.40 -6.34
CA GLY A 698 -2.44 14.42 -6.10
C GLY A 698 -3.82 14.98 -6.45
N TYR A 699 -4.86 14.34 -5.94
CA TYR A 699 -6.26 14.75 -6.10
C TYR A 699 -6.66 15.66 -4.95
N GLN A 700 -7.33 16.75 -5.25
CA GLN A 700 -7.95 17.57 -4.23
C GLN A 700 -9.25 18.19 -4.73
N GLU A 701 -10.20 18.34 -3.82
CA GLU A 701 -11.41 19.12 -3.99
C GLU A 701 -11.68 19.90 -2.70
N GLY A 702 -11.71 21.24 -2.78
CA GLY A 702 -11.98 22.09 -1.62
C GLY A 702 -10.81 22.23 -0.64
N ALA A 703 -9.60 21.78 -1.00
CA ALA A 703 -8.45 21.83 -0.11
C ALA A 703 -7.88 23.24 0.11
N GLU A 704 -8.42 24.27 -0.56
CA GLU A 704 -8.06 25.67 -0.33
C GLU A 704 -8.30 26.12 1.13
N GLU A 705 -9.16 25.41 1.87
CA GLU A 705 -9.38 25.61 3.31
C GLU A 705 -8.15 25.34 4.19
N LEU A 706 -7.17 24.58 3.69
CA LEU A 706 -5.88 24.40 4.37
C LEU A 706 -5.04 25.68 4.33
N GLY A 707 -5.31 26.62 3.42
CA GLY A 707 -4.54 27.84 3.25
C GLY A 707 -4.33 28.58 4.58
N GLU A 708 -3.07 28.91 4.90
CA GLU A 708 -2.66 29.58 6.14
C GLU A 708 -2.93 28.80 7.45
N THR A 709 -3.40 27.56 7.39
CA THR A 709 -3.53 26.69 8.57
C THR A 709 -2.17 26.11 8.98
N ALA A 710 -2.04 25.75 10.26
CA ALA A 710 -0.81 25.20 10.80
C ALA A 710 -0.73 23.69 10.52
N PHE A 711 0.44 23.22 10.09
CA PHE A 711 0.78 21.79 10.09
C PHE A 711 1.41 21.38 11.42
N GLU A 712 2.29 22.21 11.99
CA GLU A 712 2.97 21.97 13.26
C GLU A 712 2.89 23.21 14.14
N VAL A 713 2.51 23.02 15.40
CA VAL A 713 2.50 24.05 16.45
C VAL A 713 3.33 23.55 17.63
N SER A 714 4.22 24.39 18.16
CA SER A 714 5.00 24.08 19.36
C SER A 714 4.85 25.19 20.39
N GLU A 715 4.12 24.86 21.46
CA GLU A 715 3.70 25.80 22.49
C GLU A 715 4.57 25.66 23.75
N PRO A 716 5.10 26.75 24.32
CA PRO A 716 5.67 26.72 25.66
C PRO A 716 4.55 26.51 26.69
N VAL A 717 4.76 25.59 27.64
CA VAL A 717 3.82 25.31 28.73
C VAL A 717 4.56 25.16 30.06
N GLY A 718 4.43 26.15 30.95
CA GLY A 718 5.21 26.27 32.17
C GLY A 718 6.71 26.26 31.86
N SER A 719 7.41 25.23 32.33
CA SER A 719 8.82 24.96 32.01
C SER A 719 9.01 23.94 30.89
N GLY A 720 7.94 23.33 30.38
CA GLY A 720 7.93 22.33 29.32
C GLY A 720 7.32 22.82 28.02
N ASP A 721 6.95 21.87 27.17
CA ASP A 721 6.54 22.14 25.79
C ASP A 721 5.42 21.18 25.36
N VAL A 722 4.54 21.65 24.48
CA VAL A 722 3.55 20.83 23.77
C VAL A 722 3.72 21.05 22.28
N THR A 723 4.16 20.03 21.55
CA THR A 723 4.28 20.05 20.09
C THR A 723 3.17 19.19 19.48
N VAL A 724 2.37 19.78 18.60
CA VAL A 724 1.25 19.09 17.97
C VAL A 724 1.27 19.23 16.45
N PHE A 725 0.86 18.18 15.74
CA PHE A 725 0.72 18.18 14.28
C PHE A 725 -0.74 17.98 13.85
N ALA A 726 -1.12 18.60 12.74
CA ALA A 726 -2.45 18.44 12.14
C ALA A 726 -2.61 17.04 11.52
N SER A 727 -1.63 16.62 10.72
CA SER A 727 -1.55 15.32 10.03
C SER A 727 -0.44 14.45 10.62
N ASP A 728 -0.43 13.15 10.32
CA ASP A 728 0.63 12.24 10.77
C ASP A 728 1.98 12.62 10.12
N PRO A 729 2.96 13.12 10.91
CA PRO A 729 4.25 13.57 10.36
C PRO A 729 5.10 12.40 9.83
N ASN A 730 4.74 11.16 10.14
CA ASN A 730 5.43 9.95 9.71
C ASN A 730 4.48 8.98 8.98
N PHE A 731 3.47 9.48 8.27
CA PHE A 731 2.50 8.68 7.53
C PHE A 731 3.14 7.48 6.81
N ARG A 732 2.69 6.27 7.18
CA ARG A 732 3.16 4.95 6.67
C ARG A 732 4.69 4.75 6.71
N ALA A 733 5.39 5.53 7.52
CA ALA A 733 6.84 5.62 7.62
C ALA A 733 7.59 5.88 6.30
N PHE A 734 6.95 6.50 5.31
CA PHE A 734 7.62 6.90 4.06
C PHE A 734 7.72 8.42 3.84
N SER A 735 7.09 9.23 4.71
CA SER A 735 7.22 10.69 4.74
C SER A 735 8.51 11.12 5.47
N ASP A 736 9.66 10.76 4.92
CA ASP A 736 11.00 11.02 5.49
C ASP A 736 11.27 12.52 5.77
N GLY A 737 10.67 13.42 4.99
CA GLY A 737 10.74 14.88 5.15
C GLY A 737 10.10 15.33 6.46
N THR A 738 8.78 15.24 6.55
CA THR A 738 8.01 15.65 7.74
C THR A 738 8.38 14.85 8.99
N ALA A 739 8.81 13.59 8.84
CA ALA A 739 9.26 12.78 9.97
C ALA A 739 10.53 13.37 10.63
N ARG A 740 11.28 14.23 9.92
CA ARG A 740 12.40 14.96 10.52
C ARG A 740 11.96 16.03 11.51
N LEU A 741 10.81 16.68 11.31
CA LEU A 741 10.24 17.61 12.27
C LEU A 741 9.90 16.88 13.57
N LEU A 742 9.24 15.72 13.46
CA LEU A 742 8.99 14.83 14.60
C LEU A 742 10.29 14.38 15.30
N TYR A 743 11.28 13.94 14.53
CA TYR A 743 12.59 13.54 15.07
C TYR A 743 13.26 14.68 15.85
N ASN A 744 13.22 15.90 15.30
CA ASN A 744 13.76 17.08 15.96
C ASN A 744 12.99 17.41 17.23
N ALA A 745 11.65 17.37 17.21
CA ALA A 745 10.81 17.59 18.39
C ALA A 745 11.18 16.65 19.54
N ILE A 746 11.33 15.35 19.26
CA ILE A 746 11.79 14.36 20.25
C ILE A 746 13.15 14.75 20.83
N LEU A 747 14.12 15.08 19.97
CA LEU A 747 15.48 15.39 20.39
C LEU A 747 15.68 16.78 21.01
N THR A 748 14.68 17.65 20.96
CA THR A 748 14.69 18.98 21.60
C THR A 748 14.06 18.98 22.99
N SER A 749 13.64 17.83 23.50
CA SER A 749 13.11 17.66 24.85
C SER A 749 14.17 17.85 25.95
N ARG A 750 13.73 17.79 27.22
CA ARG A 750 14.57 18.05 28.40
C ARG A 750 15.78 17.11 28.44
N GLY A 751 16.90 17.60 29.00
CA GLY A 751 18.09 16.77 29.22
C GLY A 751 18.94 16.50 27.98
N THR A 752 18.45 16.84 26.78
CA THR A 752 19.16 16.69 25.51
C THR A 752 20.19 17.80 25.27
N GLN A 753 21.16 17.53 24.39
CA GLN A 753 22.14 18.53 23.97
C GLN A 753 21.50 19.69 23.19
N ALA A 754 20.40 19.45 22.47
CA ALA A 754 19.73 20.48 21.68
C ALA A 754 19.01 21.51 22.57
N ARG A 755 18.29 21.05 23.62
CA ARG A 755 17.62 21.96 24.57
C ARG A 755 18.59 22.82 25.37
N GLN A 756 19.79 22.30 25.65
CA GLN A 756 20.83 23.07 26.36
C GLN A 756 21.48 24.15 25.48
N ALA A 757 21.42 24.01 24.16
CA ALA A 757 22.14 24.86 23.24
C ALA A 757 21.33 26.07 22.77
N ASP A 758 20.04 25.91 22.41
CA ASP A 758 19.44 26.86 21.45
C ASP A 758 17.92 27.15 21.60
N LEU A 759 17.20 26.65 22.61
CA LEU A 759 15.81 27.09 22.84
C LEU A 759 15.82 28.36 23.70
N ALA A 760 15.58 29.52 23.08
CA ALA A 760 15.28 30.74 23.83
C ALA A 760 14.03 30.49 24.69
N PRO A 761 14.02 30.86 25.99
CA PRO A 761 12.83 30.73 26.81
C PRO A 761 11.69 31.55 26.18
N ARG A 762 10.66 30.87 25.67
CA ARG A 762 9.45 31.52 25.20
C ARG A 762 8.49 31.58 26.37
N ALA A 763 8.09 32.78 26.75
CA ALA A 763 7.10 32.96 27.80
C ALA A 763 5.72 32.58 27.24
N GLU A 764 4.90 31.93 28.06
CA GLU A 764 3.50 31.68 27.72
C GLU A 764 2.77 33.00 27.41
N SER A 765 1.85 32.94 26.44
CA SER A 765 0.94 34.06 26.16
C SER A 765 0.03 34.34 27.36
N ASN A 766 -0.19 35.62 27.68
CA ASN A 766 -1.14 36.04 28.71
C ASN A 766 -2.61 35.64 28.39
N ALA A 767 -2.90 35.25 27.14
CA ALA A 767 -4.22 34.79 26.69
C ALA A 767 -4.40 33.27 26.77
N ARG A 768 -3.34 32.49 27.09
CA ARG A 768 -3.31 31.02 27.01
C ARG A 768 -4.52 30.35 27.64
N ALA A 769 -4.94 30.76 28.83
CA ALA A 769 -6.10 30.17 29.52
C ALA A 769 -7.40 30.29 28.69
N ALA A 770 -7.64 31.43 28.06
CA ALA A 770 -8.80 31.62 27.19
C ALA A 770 -8.65 30.84 25.87
N ASP A 771 -7.43 30.68 25.38
CA ASP A 771 -7.12 29.94 24.15
C ASP A 771 -7.31 28.43 24.36
N VAL A 772 -6.89 27.90 25.52
CA VAL A 772 -7.13 26.51 25.94
C VAL A 772 -8.62 26.18 25.97
N GLU A 773 -9.48 27.04 26.54
CA GLU A 773 -10.91 26.78 26.57
C GLU A 773 -11.55 26.79 25.17
N ARG A 774 -11.04 27.64 24.25
CA ARG A 774 -11.47 27.60 22.84
C ARG A 774 -11.05 26.31 22.16
N ALA A 775 -9.80 25.91 22.32
CA ALA A 775 -9.24 24.65 21.79
C ALA A 775 -10.02 23.44 22.28
N ARG A 776 -10.25 23.34 23.60
CA ARG A 776 -11.05 22.26 24.21
C ARG A 776 -12.46 22.21 23.63
N GLY A 777 -13.13 23.37 23.52
CA GLY A 777 -14.47 23.43 22.96
C GLY A 777 -14.53 23.02 21.49
N ALA A 778 -13.50 23.34 20.70
CA ALA A 778 -13.39 22.90 19.30
C ALA A 778 -13.14 21.41 19.19
N ALA A 779 -12.19 20.87 19.97
CA ALA A 779 -11.90 19.44 20.01
C ALA A 779 -13.14 18.61 20.38
N SER A 780 -13.96 19.06 21.34
CA SER A 780 -15.19 18.35 21.72
C SER A 780 -16.30 18.36 20.67
N ARG A 781 -16.12 19.05 19.54
CA ARG A 781 -17.08 19.12 18.42
C ARG A 781 -16.59 18.37 17.17
N LEU A 782 -15.37 17.83 17.18
CA LEU A 782 -14.91 16.96 16.11
C LEU A 782 -15.78 15.69 16.10
N ASP A 783 -16.09 15.21 14.91
CA ASP A 783 -16.88 14.00 14.67
C ASP A 783 -15.99 12.95 13.98
N ARG A 784 -14.77 12.79 14.51
CA ARG A 784 -13.80 11.83 13.97
C ARG A 784 -14.21 10.42 14.33
N VAL A 785 -14.23 9.58 13.30
CA VAL A 785 -14.61 8.18 13.40
C VAL A 785 -13.34 7.36 13.55
N TYR A 786 -13.05 6.88 14.77
CA TYR A 786 -12.01 5.88 15.00
C TYR A 786 -12.65 4.52 15.24
N ASP A 787 -12.14 3.49 14.57
CA ASP A 787 -12.58 2.10 14.71
C ASP A 787 -14.13 1.95 14.70
N PRO A 788 -14.87 2.35 13.66
CA PRO A 788 -16.31 2.14 13.67
C PRO A 788 -16.61 0.63 13.73
N ALA A 789 -17.52 0.22 14.61
CA ALA A 789 -18.05 -1.14 14.66
C ALA A 789 -18.87 -1.48 13.41
N VAL A 790 -19.40 -0.47 12.72
CA VAL A 790 -20.00 -0.50 11.37
C VAL A 790 -19.96 0.95 10.87
N ALA A 791 -19.61 1.20 9.61
CA ALA A 791 -19.83 2.48 8.94
C ALA A 791 -20.52 2.26 7.60
N VAL A 792 -21.48 3.13 7.27
CA VAL A 792 -22.23 3.10 6.02
C VAL A 792 -22.11 4.49 5.42
N ARG A 793 -21.35 4.60 4.33
CA ARG A 793 -21.26 5.86 3.58
C ARG A 793 -22.42 5.93 2.60
N VAL A 794 -23.12 7.06 2.58
CA VAL A 794 -24.31 7.29 1.76
C VAL A 794 -24.30 8.70 1.17
N ALA A 795 -25.10 8.94 0.14
CA ALA A 795 -25.44 10.31 -0.27
C ALA A 795 -26.17 11.04 0.86
N ASP A 796 -26.03 12.37 0.98
CA ASP A 796 -26.66 13.14 2.06
C ASP A 796 -28.20 12.94 2.11
N ALA A 797 -28.81 12.70 0.94
CA ALA A 797 -30.23 12.39 0.81
C ALA A 797 -30.67 11.11 1.55
N ASP A 798 -29.76 10.13 1.69
CA ASP A 798 -30.06 8.80 2.23
C ASP A 798 -29.62 8.64 3.70
N VAL A 799 -29.00 9.66 4.28
CA VAL A 799 -28.49 9.66 5.66
C VAL A 799 -29.55 9.29 6.68
N ALA A 800 -30.75 9.83 6.53
CA ALA A 800 -31.84 9.56 7.46
C ALA A 800 -32.25 8.07 7.42
N ALA A 801 -32.40 7.51 6.22
CA ALA A 801 -32.79 6.12 6.03
C ALA A 801 -31.70 5.15 6.50
N ALA A 802 -30.42 5.42 6.18
CA ALA A 802 -29.29 4.63 6.66
C ALA A 802 -29.18 4.67 8.20
N THR A 803 -29.39 5.86 8.79
CA THR A 803 -29.42 6.03 10.26
C THR A 803 -30.54 5.22 10.89
N ASP A 804 -31.73 5.21 10.29
CA ASP A 804 -32.86 4.46 10.80
C ASP A 804 -32.66 2.95 10.70
N VAL A 805 -32.04 2.46 9.62
CA VAL A 805 -31.64 1.05 9.48
C VAL A 805 -30.69 0.66 10.62
N LEU A 806 -29.60 1.39 10.80
CA LEU A 806 -28.61 1.10 11.85
C LEU A 806 -29.21 1.19 13.26
N ARG A 807 -30.07 2.19 13.53
CA ARG A 807 -30.80 2.30 14.80
C ARG A 807 -31.84 1.20 15.00
N GLY A 808 -32.42 0.68 13.93
CA GLY A 808 -33.34 -0.45 13.93
C GLY A 808 -32.76 -1.72 14.57
N HIS A 809 -31.43 -1.84 14.57
CA HIS A 809 -30.68 -2.91 15.21
C HIS A 809 -30.24 -2.59 16.66
N GLY A 810 -30.78 -1.51 17.25
CA GLY A 810 -30.46 -1.08 18.62
C GLY A 810 -29.05 -0.50 18.77
N ALA A 811 -28.49 0.03 17.68
CA ALA A 811 -27.17 0.67 17.68
C ALA A 811 -27.22 2.14 18.12
N ASP A 812 -26.16 2.59 18.79
CA ASP A 812 -25.85 4.01 18.92
C ASP A 812 -25.21 4.46 17.60
N VAL A 813 -25.81 5.45 16.94
CA VAL A 813 -25.45 5.83 15.57
C VAL A 813 -25.05 7.29 15.53
N ARG A 814 -23.86 7.55 14.99
CA ARG A 814 -23.31 8.87 14.70
C ARG A 814 -23.27 9.10 13.18
N VAL A 815 -23.17 10.36 12.78
CA VAL A 815 -23.24 10.76 11.37
C VAL A 815 -22.18 11.83 11.11
N ALA A 816 -21.10 11.45 10.46
CA ALA A 816 -20.08 12.37 9.98
C ALA A 816 -20.42 12.81 8.55
N ARG A 817 -20.60 14.10 8.30
CA ARG A 817 -20.93 14.64 6.97
C ARG A 817 -19.69 15.16 6.25
N SER A 818 -19.59 14.89 4.95
CA SER A 818 -18.54 15.40 4.06
C SER A 818 -19.14 15.71 2.69
N GLY A 819 -19.29 17.00 2.38
CA GLY A 819 -19.92 17.49 1.15
C GLY A 819 -21.35 16.96 0.98
N ASP A 820 -21.64 16.39 -0.20
CA ASP A 820 -22.93 15.78 -0.55
C ASP A 820 -23.07 14.31 -0.07
N THR A 821 -22.17 13.86 0.81
CA THR A 821 -22.17 12.51 1.37
C THR A 821 -22.10 12.54 2.89
N ALA A 822 -22.52 11.46 3.54
CA ALA A 822 -22.25 11.27 4.95
C ALA A 822 -21.94 9.81 5.27
N THR A 823 -21.13 9.61 6.31
CA THR A 823 -20.86 8.32 6.91
C THR A 823 -21.72 8.17 8.15
N VAL A 824 -22.65 7.22 8.10
CA VAL A 824 -23.49 6.83 9.22
C VAL A 824 -22.84 5.63 9.90
N TYR A 825 -22.41 5.75 11.15
CA TYR A 825 -21.56 4.75 11.78
C TYR A 825 -21.95 4.42 13.22
N VAL A 826 -21.57 3.23 13.65
CA VAL A 826 -21.70 2.70 15.01
C VAL A 826 -20.32 2.76 15.67
N PRO A 827 -20.09 3.54 16.74
CA PRO A 827 -18.78 3.63 17.38
C PRO A 827 -18.30 2.30 18.00
N ALA A 828 -17.00 1.99 17.94
CA ALA A 828 -16.45 0.84 18.69
C ALA A 828 -16.67 0.97 20.21
N GLY A 829 -17.05 -0.15 20.84
CA GLY A 829 -17.15 -0.26 22.29
C GLY A 829 -18.48 0.18 22.92
N ARG A 830 -19.39 0.84 22.18
CA ARG A 830 -20.78 1.06 22.60
C ARG A 830 -21.69 0.00 21.94
N ARG A 831 -21.99 -1.04 22.72
CA ARG A 831 -22.74 -2.24 22.28
C ARG A 831 -24.07 -1.91 21.60
N ALA A 832 -24.18 -2.23 20.32
CA ALA A 832 -25.45 -2.46 19.62
C ALA A 832 -25.87 -3.92 19.78
N SER A 833 -26.95 -4.15 20.54
CA SER A 833 -27.67 -5.42 20.72
C SER A 833 -26.88 -6.69 21.11
N ALA A 834 -27.62 -7.80 21.34
CA ALA A 834 -27.11 -9.06 21.87
C ALA A 834 -26.46 -9.98 20.82
N ASP A 835 -26.48 -9.60 19.54
CA ASP A 835 -25.93 -10.40 18.42
C ASP A 835 -25.36 -9.51 17.29
N PRO A 836 -24.19 -8.87 17.49
CA PRO A 836 -23.58 -7.97 16.51
C PRO A 836 -23.31 -8.61 15.14
N ALA A 837 -22.85 -9.87 15.12
CA ALA A 837 -22.50 -10.56 13.88
C ALA A 837 -23.73 -10.91 13.03
N GLY A 838 -24.87 -11.17 13.68
CA GLY A 838 -26.12 -11.51 12.97
C GLY A 838 -26.68 -10.37 12.14
N TRP A 839 -26.77 -9.16 12.71
CA TRP A 839 -27.37 -8.03 12.00
C TRP A 839 -26.41 -7.32 11.05
N VAL A 840 -25.10 -7.32 11.33
CA VAL A 840 -24.09 -6.79 10.38
C VAL A 840 -24.13 -7.54 9.06
N ARG A 841 -24.28 -8.87 9.09
CA ARG A 841 -24.47 -9.69 7.90
C ARG A 841 -25.72 -9.32 7.11
N ASP A 842 -26.79 -8.96 7.80
CA ASP A 842 -28.09 -8.65 7.18
C ASP A 842 -28.21 -7.15 6.79
N LEU A 843 -27.18 -6.34 7.11
CA LEU A 843 -27.17 -4.88 6.92
C LEU A 843 -27.28 -4.44 5.44
N PRO A 844 -26.55 -5.03 4.47
CA PRO A 844 -26.70 -4.63 3.07
C PRO A 844 -28.13 -4.80 2.56
N ALA A 845 -28.77 -5.92 2.89
CA ALA A 845 -30.16 -6.18 2.53
C ALA A 845 -31.13 -5.22 3.23
N ALA A 846 -30.87 -4.88 4.51
CA ALA A 846 -31.70 -3.92 5.25
C ALA A 846 -31.60 -2.49 4.69
N LEU A 847 -30.43 -2.09 4.19
CA LEU A 847 -30.23 -0.81 3.51
C LEU A 847 -30.96 -0.79 2.15
N GLU A 848 -30.82 -1.86 1.36
CA GLU A 848 -31.53 -2.01 0.08
C GLU A 848 -33.06 -1.97 0.27
N ASP A 849 -33.60 -2.69 1.26
CA ASP A 849 -35.03 -2.68 1.62
C ASP A 849 -35.51 -1.29 2.06
N ALA A 850 -34.61 -0.48 2.63
CA ALA A 850 -34.88 0.91 3.01
C ALA A 850 -34.73 1.90 1.84
N GLY A 851 -34.38 1.43 0.64
CA GLY A 851 -34.13 2.26 -0.53
C GLY A 851 -32.85 3.09 -0.43
N VAL A 852 -31.91 2.67 0.41
CA VAL A 852 -30.58 3.28 0.56
C VAL A 852 -29.62 2.59 -0.38
N GLU A 853 -28.95 3.35 -1.24
CA GLU A 853 -27.83 2.87 -2.05
C GLU A 853 -26.52 3.30 -1.37
N PRO A 854 -25.86 2.40 -0.61
CA PRO A 854 -24.64 2.75 0.09
C PRO A 854 -23.50 2.99 -0.90
N LEU A 855 -22.75 4.07 -0.71
CA LEU A 855 -21.48 4.34 -1.40
C LEU A 855 -20.37 3.40 -0.89
N SER A 856 -20.41 3.04 0.40
CA SER A 856 -19.59 1.98 0.99
C SER A 856 -20.22 1.46 2.28
N ILE A 857 -19.89 0.23 2.66
CA ILE A 857 -20.19 -0.34 3.98
C ILE A 857 -18.88 -0.91 4.53
N ASP A 858 -18.42 -0.37 5.64
CA ASP A 858 -17.23 -0.82 6.35
C ASP A 858 -17.65 -1.55 7.63
N THR A 859 -17.21 -2.78 7.79
CA THR A 859 -17.46 -3.60 8.98
C THR A 859 -16.12 -4.15 9.50
N PRO A 860 -15.99 -4.43 10.82
CA PRO A 860 -14.72 -4.80 11.45
C PRO A 860 -14.20 -6.17 11.03
#